data_AF-A0AAD5DFD2-F1
#
_entry.id   AF-A0AAD5DFD2-F1
#
_cell.length_a   1.000
_cell.length_b   1.000
_cell.length_c   1.000
_cell.angle_alpha   90.00
_cell.angle_beta   90.00
_cell.angle_gamma   90.00
#
_symmetry.space_group_name_H-M   'P 1'
#
loop_
_entity.id
_entity.type
_entity.pdbx_description
1 polymer ?
#
loop_
_entity_poly.entity_id
_entity_poly.type
_entity_poly.pdbx_seq_one_letter_code
_entity_poly.pdbx_strand_id
1 'polypeptide(L)'
;MMMMMAEGHVEGRGSGFSELKGYCLQLLEAIRNPNNKASTTVAVSHLLQFITRSSSHALQPFFDYILFPLLLLLEAAVDCRSPRKEDNKDTPPQISDAVAEGVIQCLEQLLMKCHVGSVDQMVVILKKLTNAAMLSPSEASEEFREGIIRCFKALINGLCPCSDTSCTCNQINGPPMLLDKKYSKSSLTVSQTHKLSSEECLIAFLRSQSATVTVGHWLSLLLKAADVEASRGHTGSSSLRVEAFMTLRVLVAKVGIADQLAFFLPGVISQIGKVLRVSKTMISGAAGSMEAMDQALRGLAEFLMIVFEDEANLSSLDDSEINLNTEKSPLSFLEELRRLPDKKQDQVEVLATKSTHMSPQSEGKRSLHVDRTKDWIETASSHVNKILSAVSPHLCVHPAKRVRQGTMAAIQGLLSTCIRTLKGSRLMLLECLCALVSDDDEEVSEAAQTFLDSLLSSGNHHIERDFADIFNRLFEKLPEVVVGGEQSLAHSQKLLVLIYYSGPQLVRDHLLHSPVAAAQFFDTLTLCLSQNSVFPGSLDKLLLEKPSSVGYLRSITEMKATTFFENEKKTAVESNAFENPSSFKIQNEYDLPSMPPWFSSRNQKLYYALAGIIRLVSLSLIAGARSDGNLSIIKDIPLSYMRKLIGDIRHKEYTKESWQSWYNRTNLGKLVRQASTSACMLNEMIFGLSDQAIDNLKTRFHNKKSIWHVSLNKDIRIQLIDCIGSILHEYLSPEVWNLPLDQSSVGSGDVAVHFFHDNAMLHQVGHLVLENSDYVIDSICRQLRYLDLNPHVPGVLAAILSYIGVAHEILPLLEEPMRSISQELEILGRHQHPELTISFLRAVAEIAKASKIEACSLPSQAELYHKQVKSELSCFENGVPSNSEESEHLTDFNKHKEKLEAIYFKLKESKSYRRTVGSLSMSCITAATPLLSSLKQTSCLVALEIVQDGLMALAEVEKSFKHETNTREILAQAFQSYSYHDLADTLDAENDGTEENRLLPSMNKIWPFLIACIRNGNPLTTRRCAGVISKAVQICGGDFFSRRFHTDGPHLWELLSTSPFQKKPTNLKERRVLQLPYRTSSTSSEDPRAEISDLKVQVAVLEMIAEISRNKNSASAFESVVKKVSGVVVGIACSGVVGLRDASVNALRGLSTIDSDLIWLLLADVYYSKKREDVSQPPVADLPQVHQLLPPPLSSKSYLYVQYGGQSFGFDIDFSAVEYMGKSL
;
A
#
# COMPACT_ATOMS: atom_id res chain seq x y z
N MET A 1 -41.45 64.87 -25.69
CA MET A 1 -42.61 64.48 -26.51
C MET A 1 -43.72 64.09 -25.54
N MET A 2 -44.76 64.92 -25.47
CA MET A 2 -45.82 64.87 -24.46
C MET A 2 -47.06 64.20 -25.09
N MET A 3 -47.72 63.34 -24.31
CA MET A 3 -49.04 62.71 -24.53
C MET A 3 -49.28 61.92 -25.83
N MET A 4 -49.36 60.59 -25.68
CA MET A 4 -50.51 59.78 -26.14
C MET A 4 -50.41 58.39 -25.48
N MET A 5 -51.25 58.12 -24.48
CA MET A 5 -51.51 56.76 -24.02
C MET A 5 -53.02 56.53 -24.04
N ALA A 6 -53.39 55.52 -24.81
CA ALA A 6 -54.74 54.99 -24.91
C ALA A 6 -55.20 54.40 -23.57
N GLU A 7 -56.46 54.65 -23.26
CA GLU A 7 -57.20 54.17 -22.10
C GLU A 7 -57.37 52.63 -22.16
N GLY A 8 -57.15 51.93 -21.04
CA GLY A 8 -57.49 50.52 -20.90
C GLY A 8 -56.79 49.82 -19.72
N HIS A 9 -57.60 49.46 -18.70
CA HIS A 9 -57.28 48.70 -17.48
C HIS A 9 -56.50 49.43 -16.35
N VAL A 10 -57.30 50.13 -15.53
CA VAL A 10 -56.89 50.86 -14.33
C VAL A 10 -57.65 50.28 -13.15
N GLU A 11 -56.94 49.72 -12.17
CA GLU A 11 -57.34 49.75 -10.75
C GLU A 11 -56.17 49.40 -9.81
N GLY A 12 -55.14 48.67 -10.29
CA GLY A 12 -53.88 48.44 -9.54
C GLY A 12 -52.68 49.33 -9.92
N ARG A 13 -52.74 50.08 -11.04
CA ARG A 13 -51.61 50.87 -11.57
C ARG A 13 -51.46 52.27 -10.95
N GLY A 14 -52.53 52.81 -10.35
CA GLY A 14 -52.57 54.20 -9.87
C GLY A 14 -51.80 54.45 -8.57
N SER A 15 -51.82 53.51 -7.62
CA SER A 15 -51.14 53.67 -6.33
C SER A 15 -49.61 53.57 -6.47
N GLY A 16 -49.13 52.56 -7.19
CA GLY A 16 -47.69 52.37 -7.44
C GLY A 16 -47.05 53.50 -8.25
N PHE A 17 -47.76 54.08 -9.23
CA PHE A 17 -47.24 55.23 -9.98
C PHE A 17 -47.21 56.52 -9.13
N SER A 18 -48.16 56.71 -8.21
CA SER A 18 -48.18 57.87 -7.32
C SER A 18 -46.99 57.87 -6.35
N GLU A 19 -46.68 56.71 -5.76
CA GLU A 19 -45.49 56.52 -4.93
C GLU A 19 -44.20 56.74 -5.73
N LEU A 20 -44.10 56.14 -6.92
CA LEU A 20 -42.95 56.28 -7.82
C LEU A 20 -42.71 57.74 -8.24
N LYS A 21 -43.77 58.47 -8.57
CA LYS A 21 -43.72 59.90 -8.89
C LYS A 21 -43.18 60.71 -7.70
N GLY A 22 -43.59 60.39 -6.48
CA GLY A 22 -43.08 61.01 -5.26
C GLY A 22 -41.56 60.85 -5.11
N TYR A 23 -41.06 59.62 -5.28
CA TYR A 23 -39.63 59.33 -5.17
C TYR A 23 -38.81 59.97 -6.31
N CYS A 24 -39.26 59.88 -7.57
CA CYS A 24 -38.58 60.47 -8.72
C CYS A 24 -38.50 62.00 -8.68
N LEU A 25 -39.54 62.68 -8.16
CA LEU A 25 -39.51 64.14 -7.97
C LEU A 25 -38.52 64.55 -6.88
N GLN A 26 -38.47 63.83 -5.76
CA GLN A 26 -37.48 64.08 -4.69
C GLN A 26 -36.04 63.89 -5.18
N LEU A 27 -35.81 62.92 -6.08
CA LEU A 27 -34.50 62.70 -6.72
C LEU A 27 -34.11 63.84 -7.66
N LEU A 28 -35.03 64.36 -8.46
CA LEU A 28 -34.78 65.50 -9.35
C LEU A 28 -34.58 66.81 -8.58
N GLU A 29 -35.27 66.99 -7.45
CA GLU A 29 -35.11 68.13 -6.56
C GLU A 29 -33.74 68.13 -5.87
N ALA A 30 -33.22 66.94 -5.52
CA ALA A 30 -31.88 66.78 -4.97
C ALA A 30 -30.75 67.22 -5.93
N ILE A 31 -30.95 67.11 -7.25
CA ILE A 31 -30.01 67.63 -8.26
C ILE A 31 -30.01 69.17 -8.27
N ARG A 32 -31.19 69.78 -8.05
CA ARG A 32 -31.35 71.25 -8.06
C ARG A 32 -30.91 71.91 -6.75
N ASN A 33 -30.95 71.19 -5.62
CA ASN A 33 -30.66 71.75 -4.29
C ASN A 33 -29.83 70.79 -3.40
N PRO A 34 -28.48 70.78 -3.54
CA PRO A 34 -27.60 69.77 -2.95
C PRO A 34 -27.45 69.82 -1.41
N ASN A 35 -28.06 70.81 -0.74
CA ASN A 35 -27.89 71.02 0.71
C ASN A 35 -28.70 70.05 1.59
N ASN A 36 -29.65 69.28 1.04
CA ASN A 36 -30.56 68.42 1.82
C ASN A 36 -30.19 66.92 1.75
N LYS A 37 -28.95 66.58 2.14
CA LYS A 37 -28.32 65.24 1.98
C LYS A 37 -29.11 64.08 2.63
N ALA A 38 -29.77 64.32 3.77
CA ALA A 38 -30.52 63.29 4.49
C ALA A 38 -31.81 62.88 3.75
N SER A 39 -32.54 63.85 3.19
CA SER A 39 -33.79 63.60 2.45
C SER A 39 -33.54 62.79 1.19
N THR A 40 -32.46 63.08 0.46
CA THR A 40 -32.10 62.37 -0.77
C THR A 40 -31.73 60.91 -0.49
N THR A 41 -30.99 60.65 0.58
CA THR A 41 -30.58 59.28 0.96
C THR A 41 -31.81 58.41 1.27
N VAL A 42 -32.78 58.94 2.03
CA VAL A 42 -34.04 58.25 2.35
C VAL A 42 -34.86 57.99 1.08
N ALA A 43 -34.96 58.97 0.18
CA ALA A 43 -35.68 58.81 -1.09
C ALA A 43 -35.09 57.71 -1.98
N VAL A 44 -33.75 57.62 -2.06
CA VAL A 44 -33.05 56.54 -2.78
C VAL A 44 -33.31 55.17 -2.15
N SER A 45 -33.23 55.05 -0.81
CA SER A 45 -33.51 53.78 -0.12
C SER A 45 -34.96 53.33 -0.29
N HIS A 46 -35.92 54.25 -0.28
CA HIS A 46 -37.33 53.96 -0.50
C HIS A 46 -37.59 53.54 -1.96
N LEU A 47 -36.95 54.22 -2.92
CA LEU A 47 -37.02 53.82 -4.33
C LEU A 47 -36.42 52.42 -4.54
N LEU A 48 -35.28 52.11 -3.91
CA LEU A 48 -34.66 50.79 -3.98
C LEU A 48 -35.63 49.71 -3.46
N GLN A 49 -36.22 49.92 -2.28
CA GLN A 49 -37.17 48.99 -1.69
C GLN A 49 -38.42 48.80 -2.58
N PHE A 50 -38.90 49.86 -3.22
CA PHE A 50 -39.99 49.80 -4.19
C PHE A 50 -39.62 48.98 -5.42
N ILE A 51 -38.43 49.21 -6.01
CA ILE A 51 -37.93 48.45 -7.17
C ILE A 51 -37.74 46.97 -6.79
N THR A 52 -37.17 46.67 -5.63
CA THR A 52 -36.93 45.28 -5.17
C THR A 52 -38.23 44.52 -4.93
N ARG A 53 -39.27 45.16 -4.38
CA ARG A 53 -40.59 44.52 -4.14
C ARG A 53 -41.44 44.38 -5.41
N SER A 54 -41.28 45.27 -6.38
CA SER A 54 -42.08 45.28 -7.60
C SER A 54 -41.69 44.18 -8.58
N SER A 55 -42.67 43.62 -9.30
CA SER A 55 -42.44 42.60 -10.33
C SER A 55 -41.93 43.21 -11.64
N SER A 56 -41.23 42.43 -12.46
CA SER A 56 -40.70 42.86 -13.78
C SER A 56 -41.78 43.49 -14.67
N HIS A 57 -42.96 42.87 -14.75
CA HIS A 57 -44.09 43.36 -15.56
C HIS A 57 -44.71 44.66 -15.04
N ALA A 58 -44.61 44.94 -13.74
CA ALA A 58 -45.13 46.18 -13.14
C ALA A 58 -44.17 47.37 -13.37
N LEU A 59 -42.86 47.11 -13.43
CA LEU A 59 -41.83 48.13 -13.60
C LEU A 59 -41.58 48.52 -15.07
N GLN A 60 -41.70 47.57 -16.02
CA GLN A 60 -41.37 47.79 -17.43
C GLN A 60 -42.05 49.03 -18.07
N PRO A 61 -43.36 49.32 -17.84
CA PRO A 61 -44.00 50.50 -18.42
C PRO A 61 -43.47 51.84 -17.90
N PHE A 62 -42.82 51.84 -16.74
CA PHE A 62 -42.26 53.02 -16.09
C PHE A 62 -40.74 53.07 -16.19
N PHE A 63 -40.12 52.18 -16.97
CA PHE A 63 -38.66 52.06 -17.05
C PHE A 63 -37.96 53.39 -17.35
N ASP A 64 -38.38 54.10 -18.41
CA ASP A 64 -37.83 55.42 -18.75
C ASP A 64 -38.04 56.48 -17.67
N TYR A 65 -39.19 56.42 -16.98
CA TYR A 65 -39.55 57.35 -15.92
C TYR A 65 -38.63 57.21 -14.70
N ILE A 66 -38.21 55.98 -14.38
CA ILE A 66 -37.30 55.67 -13.27
C ILE A 66 -35.84 55.86 -13.70
N LEU A 67 -35.50 55.46 -14.92
CA LEU A 67 -34.14 55.50 -15.47
C LEU A 67 -33.63 56.94 -15.58
N PHE A 68 -34.46 57.87 -16.04
CA PHE A 68 -34.02 59.25 -16.31
C PHE A 68 -33.47 59.98 -15.06
N PRO A 69 -34.18 60.05 -13.91
CA PRO A 69 -33.64 60.65 -12.69
C PRO A 69 -32.38 59.95 -12.17
N LEU A 70 -32.31 58.62 -12.27
CA LEU A 70 -31.15 57.84 -11.82
C LEU A 70 -29.91 58.09 -12.67
N LEU A 71 -30.05 58.18 -14.00
CA LEU A 71 -28.93 58.49 -14.90
C LEU A 71 -28.42 59.92 -14.72
N LEU A 72 -29.30 60.88 -14.44
CA LEU A 72 -28.90 62.26 -14.14
C LEU A 72 -28.15 62.37 -12.81
N LEU A 73 -28.62 61.67 -11.77
CA LEU A 73 -27.90 61.60 -10.49
C LEU A 73 -26.57 60.88 -10.62
N LEU A 74 -26.49 59.84 -11.44
CA LEU A 74 -25.24 59.16 -11.77
C LEU A 74 -24.26 60.12 -12.45
N GLU A 75 -24.71 60.86 -13.47
CA GLU A 75 -23.86 61.84 -14.16
C GLU A 75 -23.37 62.93 -13.21
N ALA A 76 -24.26 63.50 -12.39
CA ALA A 76 -23.87 64.45 -11.37
C ALA A 76 -22.85 63.83 -10.40
N ALA A 77 -23.02 62.57 -10.00
CA ALA A 77 -22.09 61.87 -9.11
C ALA A 77 -20.71 61.66 -9.75
N VAL A 78 -20.65 61.41 -11.06
CA VAL A 78 -19.38 61.32 -11.80
C VAL A 78 -18.72 62.69 -11.91
N ASP A 79 -19.47 63.73 -12.26
CA ASP A 79 -18.96 65.11 -12.39
C ASP A 79 -18.38 65.65 -11.07
N CYS A 80 -18.93 65.23 -9.92
CA CYS A 80 -18.37 65.53 -8.59
C CYS A 80 -16.96 64.96 -8.37
N ARG A 81 -16.69 63.80 -8.98
CA ARG A 81 -15.53 62.95 -8.72
C ARG A 81 -14.47 63.06 -9.83
N SER A 82 -14.83 63.69 -10.95
CA SER A 82 -13.96 63.94 -12.09
C SER A 82 -12.94 65.05 -11.80
N PRO A 83 -11.70 64.96 -12.30
CA PRO A 83 -10.72 66.04 -12.16
C PRO A 83 -11.20 67.28 -12.93
N ARG A 84 -11.11 68.46 -12.29
CA ARG A 84 -11.58 69.73 -12.86
C ARG A 84 -10.78 70.09 -14.12
N LYS A 85 -11.47 70.37 -15.22
CA LYS A 85 -10.92 71.22 -16.29
C LYS A 85 -10.92 72.66 -15.74
N GLU A 86 -9.80 73.37 -15.86
CA GLU A 86 -9.51 74.64 -15.16
C GLU A 86 -10.47 75.83 -15.44
N ASP A 87 -11.55 75.67 -16.23
CA ASP A 87 -12.34 76.80 -16.76
C ASP A 87 -13.77 77.00 -16.20
N ASN A 88 -14.26 76.23 -15.21
CA ASN A 88 -15.61 76.45 -14.64
C ASN A 88 -15.59 76.90 -13.17
N LYS A 89 -16.17 78.08 -12.89
CA LYS A 89 -16.28 78.73 -11.57
C LYS A 89 -17.49 78.33 -10.72
N ASP A 90 -18.36 77.43 -11.20
CA ASP A 90 -19.48 76.93 -10.41
C ASP A 90 -19.05 75.75 -9.53
N THR A 91 -19.30 75.82 -8.22
CA THR A 91 -19.10 74.69 -7.31
C THR A 91 -20.09 73.57 -7.66
N PRO A 92 -19.64 72.39 -8.12
CA PRO A 92 -20.55 71.30 -8.45
C PRO A 92 -21.29 70.80 -7.20
N PRO A 93 -22.53 70.28 -7.35
CA PRO A 93 -23.32 69.74 -6.25
C PRO A 93 -22.58 68.61 -5.55
N GLN A 94 -22.40 68.62 -4.22
CA GLN A 94 -21.58 67.62 -3.53
C GLN A 94 -22.40 66.35 -3.19
N ILE A 95 -22.43 65.36 -4.08
CA ILE A 95 -23.16 64.09 -3.87
C ILE A 95 -22.33 63.12 -3.02
N SER A 96 -22.86 62.71 -1.86
CA SER A 96 -22.23 61.74 -0.96
C SER A 96 -22.16 60.33 -1.56
N ASP A 97 -21.15 59.55 -1.16
CA ASP A 97 -20.97 58.16 -1.63
C ASP A 97 -22.19 57.27 -1.33
N ALA A 98 -22.83 57.41 -0.16
CA ALA A 98 -24.05 56.66 0.17
C ALA A 98 -25.22 56.89 -0.81
N VAL A 99 -25.36 58.12 -1.34
CA VAL A 99 -26.39 58.44 -2.34
C VAL A 99 -26.00 57.87 -3.70
N ALA A 100 -24.72 57.98 -4.07
CA ALA A 100 -24.20 57.45 -5.31
C ALA A 100 -24.34 55.92 -5.37
N GLU A 101 -23.93 55.22 -4.31
CA GLU A 101 -24.07 53.76 -4.15
C GLU A 101 -25.52 53.31 -4.16
N GLY A 102 -26.42 54.03 -3.47
CA GLY A 102 -27.85 53.73 -3.51
C GLY A 102 -28.48 53.92 -4.91
N VAL A 103 -28.04 54.93 -5.66
CA VAL A 103 -28.47 55.13 -7.06
C VAL A 103 -28.00 53.97 -7.94
N ILE A 104 -26.77 53.49 -7.73
CA ILE A 104 -26.24 52.32 -8.44
C ILE A 104 -27.00 51.04 -8.08
N GLN A 105 -27.34 50.80 -6.82
CA GLN A 105 -28.17 49.66 -6.41
C GLN A 105 -29.57 49.71 -7.06
N CYS A 106 -30.18 50.90 -7.13
CA CYS A 106 -31.45 51.10 -7.84
C CYS A 106 -31.32 50.77 -9.33
N LEU A 107 -30.24 51.25 -9.98
CA LEU A 107 -29.96 50.97 -11.39
C LEU A 107 -29.72 49.48 -11.64
N GLU A 108 -28.94 48.81 -10.80
CA GLU A 108 -28.67 47.37 -10.92
C GLU A 108 -29.98 46.57 -10.86
N GLN A 109 -30.82 46.81 -9.85
CA GLN A 109 -32.10 46.12 -9.68
C GLN A 109 -33.09 46.43 -10.81
N LEU A 110 -33.09 47.66 -11.32
CA LEU A 110 -33.93 48.06 -12.45
C LEU A 110 -33.50 47.33 -13.72
N LEU A 111 -32.20 47.29 -14.01
CA LEU A 111 -31.63 46.62 -15.20
C LEU A 111 -31.76 45.08 -15.14
N MET A 112 -31.76 44.50 -13.94
CA MET A 112 -32.03 43.06 -13.76
C MET A 112 -33.49 42.68 -14.04
N LYS A 113 -34.44 43.62 -13.85
CA LYS A 113 -35.88 43.36 -13.94
C LYS A 113 -36.52 43.88 -15.23
N CYS A 114 -35.95 44.89 -15.87
CA CYS A 114 -36.52 45.55 -17.04
C CYS A 114 -35.59 45.40 -18.25
N HIS A 115 -36.19 45.32 -19.44
CA HIS A 115 -35.49 45.23 -20.71
C HIS A 115 -35.32 46.63 -21.33
N VAL A 116 -34.20 46.84 -22.02
CA VAL A 116 -33.93 48.05 -22.78
C VAL A 116 -34.68 47.99 -24.11
N GLY A 117 -35.35 49.08 -24.49
CA GLY A 117 -36.31 49.12 -25.60
C GLY A 117 -35.72 49.54 -26.96
N SER A 118 -34.57 50.24 -26.99
CA SER A 118 -33.95 50.71 -28.24
C SER A 118 -32.42 50.78 -28.16
N VAL A 119 -31.76 50.80 -29.33
CA VAL A 119 -30.30 50.95 -29.42
C VAL A 119 -29.84 52.28 -28.82
N ASP A 120 -30.56 53.38 -29.08
CA ASP A 120 -30.23 54.70 -28.53
C ASP A 120 -30.26 54.72 -27.00
N GLN A 121 -31.29 54.10 -26.40
CA GLN A 121 -31.41 54.00 -24.95
C GLN A 121 -30.25 53.19 -24.36
N MET A 122 -29.88 52.08 -25.02
CA MET A 122 -28.73 51.26 -24.65
C MET A 122 -27.43 52.07 -24.71
N VAL A 123 -27.19 52.81 -25.80
CA VAL A 123 -25.99 53.64 -25.98
C VAL A 123 -25.90 54.72 -24.90
N VAL A 124 -27.01 55.36 -24.53
CA VAL A 124 -27.04 56.36 -23.46
C VAL A 124 -26.66 55.75 -22.12
N ILE A 125 -27.28 54.64 -21.72
CA ILE A 125 -26.98 53.95 -20.46
C ILE A 125 -25.50 53.55 -20.43
N LEU A 126 -25.03 52.90 -21.49
CA LEU A 126 -23.64 52.45 -21.61
C LEU A 126 -22.65 53.60 -21.54
N LYS A 127 -22.92 54.73 -22.20
CA LYS A 127 -22.05 55.91 -22.15
C LYS A 127 -21.92 56.45 -20.73
N LYS A 128 -23.03 56.54 -19.98
CA LYS A 128 -23.03 57.03 -18.59
C LYS A 128 -22.30 56.06 -17.66
N LEU A 129 -22.54 54.75 -17.79
CA LEU A 129 -21.83 53.73 -17.03
C LEU A 129 -20.33 53.69 -17.38
N THR A 130 -19.97 53.90 -18.65
CA THR A 130 -18.57 53.90 -19.10
C THR A 130 -17.81 55.07 -18.48
N ASN A 131 -18.40 56.27 -18.50
CA ASN A 131 -17.82 57.45 -17.86
C ASN A 131 -17.63 57.23 -16.35
N ALA A 132 -18.60 56.60 -15.68
CA ALA A 132 -18.51 56.28 -14.26
C ALA A 132 -17.43 55.22 -13.95
N ALA A 133 -17.25 54.24 -14.83
CA ALA A 133 -16.27 53.17 -14.67
C ALA A 133 -14.82 53.62 -14.96
N MET A 134 -14.63 54.79 -15.58
CA MET A 134 -13.30 55.39 -15.79
C MET A 134 -12.73 56.07 -14.54
N LEU A 135 -13.53 56.25 -13.47
CA LEU A 135 -13.06 56.82 -12.22
C LEU A 135 -12.02 55.92 -11.54
N SER A 136 -10.93 56.54 -11.09
CA SER A 136 -9.83 55.88 -10.40
C SER A 136 -10.17 55.54 -8.94
N PRO A 137 -9.40 54.67 -8.27
CA PRO A 137 -9.60 54.34 -6.86
C PRO A 137 -9.51 55.53 -5.90
N SER A 138 -8.84 56.62 -6.29
CA SER A 138 -8.78 57.87 -5.52
C SER A 138 -10.01 58.75 -5.69
N GLU A 139 -10.81 58.52 -6.74
CA GLU A 139 -11.94 59.36 -7.11
C GLU A 139 -13.29 58.77 -6.67
N ALA A 140 -13.40 57.45 -6.49
CA ALA A 140 -14.64 56.78 -6.10
C ALA A 140 -14.43 55.57 -5.18
N SER A 141 -15.42 55.32 -4.30
CA SER A 141 -15.46 54.16 -3.39
C SER A 141 -15.43 52.84 -4.14
N GLU A 142 -14.99 51.78 -3.46
CA GLU A 142 -14.89 50.43 -4.04
C GLU A 142 -16.27 49.87 -4.37
N GLU A 143 -17.25 50.18 -3.52
CA GLU A 143 -18.65 49.82 -3.60
C GLU A 143 -19.34 50.51 -4.79
N PHE A 144 -19.03 51.79 -5.01
CA PHE A 144 -19.51 52.52 -6.19
C PHE A 144 -18.93 51.91 -7.47
N ARG A 145 -17.60 51.71 -7.53
CA ARG A 145 -16.94 51.16 -8.73
C ARG A 145 -17.36 49.72 -9.01
N GLU A 146 -17.49 48.88 -7.98
CA GLU A 146 -18.01 47.52 -8.11
C GLU A 146 -19.47 47.53 -8.58
N GLY A 147 -20.32 48.39 -8.01
CA GLY A 147 -21.71 48.52 -8.41
C GLY A 147 -21.90 48.95 -9.86
N ILE A 148 -21.03 49.82 -10.39
CA ILE A 148 -21.04 50.18 -11.83
C ILE A 148 -20.81 48.94 -12.70
N ILE A 149 -19.87 48.07 -12.34
CA ILE A 149 -19.59 46.84 -13.06
C ILE A 149 -20.80 45.88 -12.95
N ARG A 150 -21.46 45.79 -11.79
CA ARG A 150 -22.70 45.01 -11.64
C ARG A 150 -23.83 45.53 -12.54
N CYS A 151 -24.01 46.85 -12.64
CA CYS A 151 -24.96 47.47 -13.57
C CYS A 151 -24.66 47.11 -15.02
N PHE A 152 -23.39 47.12 -15.42
CA PHE A 152 -22.98 46.66 -16.76
C PHE A 152 -23.35 45.19 -16.99
N LYS A 153 -23.04 44.31 -16.04
CA LYS A 153 -23.38 42.89 -16.12
C LYS A 153 -24.90 42.67 -16.23
N ALA A 154 -25.68 43.36 -15.41
CA ALA A 154 -27.15 43.31 -15.42
C ALA A 154 -27.71 43.73 -16.77
N LEU A 155 -27.24 44.86 -17.31
CA LEU A 155 -27.63 45.35 -18.63
C LEU A 155 -27.36 44.32 -19.73
N ILE A 156 -26.16 43.74 -19.77
CA ILE A 156 -25.76 42.79 -20.82
C ILE A 156 -26.52 41.45 -20.68
N ASN A 157 -26.73 40.97 -19.45
CA ASN A 157 -27.52 39.77 -19.19
C ASN A 157 -28.99 39.92 -19.63
N GLY A 158 -29.57 41.11 -19.44
CA GLY A 158 -30.93 41.45 -19.84
C GLY A 158 -31.17 41.53 -21.36
N LEU A 159 -30.13 41.39 -22.19
CA LEU A 159 -30.28 41.39 -23.65
C LEU A 159 -30.83 40.05 -24.14
N CYS A 160 -32.01 40.08 -24.76
CA CYS A 160 -32.68 38.91 -25.32
C CYS A 160 -32.52 38.83 -26.85
N PRO A 161 -32.50 37.60 -27.42
CA PRO A 161 -32.58 37.43 -28.86
C PRO A 161 -33.92 37.94 -29.40
N CYS A 162 -33.84 38.45 -30.62
CA CYS A 162 -34.93 39.00 -31.38
C CYS A 162 -35.81 37.89 -32.01
N SER A 163 -37.05 38.22 -32.38
CA SER A 163 -37.99 37.26 -32.98
C SER A 163 -37.66 36.88 -34.43
N ASP A 164 -36.76 37.62 -35.10
CA ASP A 164 -36.34 37.39 -36.48
C ASP A 164 -35.31 36.24 -36.56
N THR A 165 -35.70 35.12 -37.18
CA THR A 165 -34.87 33.93 -37.34
C THR A 165 -33.64 34.14 -38.24
N SER A 166 -33.66 35.15 -39.11
CA SER A 166 -32.55 35.47 -40.02
C SER A 166 -31.49 36.37 -39.36
N CYS A 167 -31.82 36.98 -38.24
CA CYS A 167 -30.93 37.89 -37.55
C CYS A 167 -29.74 37.15 -36.92
N THR A 168 -28.56 37.79 -36.94
CA THR A 168 -27.34 37.28 -36.29
C THR A 168 -27.52 37.00 -34.81
N CYS A 169 -28.55 37.58 -34.16
CA CYS A 169 -28.94 37.34 -32.77
C CYS A 169 -29.25 35.85 -32.50
N ASN A 170 -29.75 35.12 -33.50
CA ASN A 170 -30.21 33.72 -33.40
C ASN A 170 -29.21 32.70 -33.99
N GLN A 171 -28.10 33.14 -34.59
CA GLN A 171 -27.09 32.25 -35.18
C GLN A 171 -26.23 31.49 -34.15
N ILE A 172 -26.24 31.94 -32.89
CA ILE A 172 -25.46 31.33 -31.80
C ILE A 172 -26.43 30.97 -30.68
N ASN A 173 -26.71 29.68 -30.49
CA ASN A 173 -27.43 29.16 -29.33
C ASN A 173 -26.53 29.19 -28.08
N GLY A 174 -26.16 30.39 -27.63
CA GLY A 174 -25.36 30.64 -26.43
C GLY A 174 -23.92 30.10 -26.51
N PRO A 175 -22.87 30.93 -26.42
CA PRO A 175 -21.52 30.41 -26.30
C PRO A 175 -21.35 29.66 -24.96
N PRO A 176 -20.30 28.83 -24.86
CA PRO A 176 -20.12 27.93 -23.74
C PRO A 176 -19.74 28.72 -22.49
N MET A 177 -20.71 29.22 -21.72
CA MET A 177 -20.43 29.62 -20.35
C MET A 177 -20.02 28.35 -19.60
N LEU A 178 -18.76 28.27 -19.19
CA LEU A 178 -18.26 27.23 -18.31
C LEU A 178 -18.94 27.41 -16.95
N LEU A 179 -20.10 26.78 -16.77
CA LEU A 179 -21.01 26.97 -15.65
C LEU A 179 -20.31 26.65 -14.32
N ASP A 180 -20.46 27.55 -13.35
CA ASP A 180 -20.17 27.30 -11.94
C ASP A 180 -21.49 26.99 -11.22
N LYS A 181 -21.57 25.81 -10.59
CA LYS A 181 -22.76 25.32 -9.85
C LYS A 181 -23.26 26.33 -8.79
N LYS A 182 -22.40 27.21 -8.27
CA LYS A 182 -22.77 28.23 -7.27
C LYS A 182 -23.55 29.42 -7.86
N TYR A 183 -23.24 29.81 -9.09
CA TYR A 183 -23.84 30.98 -9.76
C TYR A 183 -25.04 30.60 -10.64
N SER A 184 -25.34 29.30 -10.78
CA SER A 184 -26.56 28.80 -11.42
C SER A 184 -27.84 29.36 -10.76
N LYS A 185 -27.81 29.69 -9.46
CA LYS A 185 -28.97 30.26 -8.75
C LYS A 185 -29.23 31.74 -9.06
N SER A 186 -28.24 32.49 -9.57
CA SER A 186 -28.44 33.90 -10.00
C SER A 186 -28.81 34.05 -11.49
N SER A 187 -28.67 32.99 -12.29
CA SER A 187 -29.01 32.97 -13.73
C SER A 187 -30.42 32.46 -14.06
N LEU A 188 -31.26 32.27 -13.05
CA LEU A 188 -32.70 31.95 -13.15
C LEU A 188 -33.43 33.13 -12.49
N THR A 189 -34.25 33.96 -13.13
CA THR A 189 -35.29 33.71 -14.14
C THR A 189 -35.64 35.04 -14.79
N VAL A 190 -35.16 35.31 -16.01
CA VAL A 190 -35.96 36.14 -16.92
C VAL A 190 -36.81 35.15 -17.70
N SER A 191 -38.04 34.97 -17.23
CA SER A 191 -39.06 34.15 -17.88
C SER A 191 -39.09 34.51 -19.37
N GLN A 192 -38.79 33.52 -20.23
CA GLN A 192 -38.84 33.62 -21.69
C GLN A 192 -40.27 33.77 -22.23
N THR A 193 -41.12 34.61 -21.62
CA THR A 193 -42.55 34.65 -21.96
C THR A 193 -42.95 35.74 -22.95
N HIS A 194 -42.08 36.67 -23.34
CA HIS A 194 -42.44 37.65 -24.37
C HIS A 194 -41.30 37.91 -25.36
N LYS A 195 -41.47 37.35 -26.57
CA LYS A 195 -40.80 37.81 -27.79
C LYS A 195 -41.19 39.28 -28.01
N LEU A 196 -40.27 40.20 -27.71
CA LEU A 196 -40.48 41.63 -27.97
C LEU A 196 -40.40 41.89 -29.47
N SER A 197 -41.44 42.51 -30.02
CA SER A 197 -41.44 43.16 -31.33
C SER A 197 -40.72 44.50 -31.22
N SER A 198 -39.39 44.45 -31.06
CA SER A 198 -38.54 45.63 -31.29
C SER A 198 -38.19 45.69 -32.77
N GLU A 199 -38.26 46.89 -33.37
CA GLU A 199 -37.80 47.12 -34.75
C GLU A 199 -36.29 46.89 -34.90
N GLU A 200 -35.53 47.01 -33.80
CA GLU A 200 -34.06 46.87 -33.78
C GLU A 200 -33.61 45.77 -32.81
N CYS A 201 -32.62 44.97 -33.23
CA CYS A 201 -32.05 43.93 -32.38
C CYS A 201 -30.79 44.42 -31.65
N LEU A 202 -30.88 44.54 -30.31
CA LEU A 202 -29.78 45.01 -29.46
C LEU A 202 -28.55 44.08 -29.49
N ILE A 203 -28.77 42.76 -29.57
CA ILE A 203 -27.67 41.79 -29.70
C ILE A 203 -27.00 41.94 -31.07
N ALA A 204 -27.77 42.14 -32.13
CA ALA A 204 -27.22 42.38 -33.47
C ALA A 204 -26.44 43.71 -33.53
N PHE A 205 -26.88 44.74 -32.80
CA PHE A 205 -26.14 45.99 -32.65
C PHE A 205 -24.81 45.77 -31.93
N LEU A 206 -24.77 45.05 -30.80
CA LEU A 206 -23.49 44.70 -30.13
C LEU A 206 -22.55 43.91 -31.03
N ARG A 207 -23.12 43.08 -31.91
CA ARG A 207 -22.44 42.29 -32.93
C ARG A 207 -22.12 43.06 -34.22
N SER A 208 -22.45 44.34 -34.29
CA SER A 208 -22.23 45.15 -35.49
C SER A 208 -20.84 45.79 -35.47
N GLN A 209 -20.34 46.17 -36.65
CA GLN A 209 -19.02 46.78 -36.79
C GLN A 209 -18.93 48.17 -36.12
N SER A 210 -20.05 48.86 -35.93
CA SER A 210 -20.10 50.15 -35.24
C SER A 210 -19.93 50.01 -33.72
N ALA A 211 -20.32 48.87 -33.14
CA ALA A 211 -20.15 48.58 -31.71
C ALA A 211 -18.78 47.99 -31.35
N THR A 212 -17.99 47.51 -32.32
CA THR A 212 -16.70 46.83 -32.08
C THR A 212 -15.71 47.70 -31.27
N VAL A 213 -15.63 49.00 -31.55
CA VAL A 213 -14.78 49.94 -30.78
C VAL A 213 -15.22 49.98 -29.31
N THR A 214 -16.53 50.05 -29.09
CA THR A 214 -17.14 50.14 -27.76
C THR A 214 -16.95 48.84 -26.97
N VAL A 215 -17.13 47.69 -27.61
CA VAL A 215 -16.84 46.37 -27.04
C VAL A 215 -15.37 46.27 -26.65
N GLY A 216 -14.45 46.66 -27.54
CA GLY A 216 -13.02 46.70 -27.25
C GLY A 216 -12.66 47.61 -26.07
N HIS A 217 -13.31 48.77 -25.99
CA HIS A 217 -13.13 49.69 -24.88
C HIS A 217 -13.58 49.06 -23.55
N TRP A 218 -14.73 48.38 -23.50
CA TRP A 218 -15.19 47.72 -22.28
C TRP A 218 -14.33 46.52 -21.89
N LEU A 219 -13.87 45.71 -22.85
CA LEU A 219 -12.91 44.64 -22.56
C LEU A 219 -11.64 45.22 -21.90
N SER A 220 -11.12 46.33 -22.45
CA SER A 220 -9.97 47.03 -21.87
C SER A 220 -10.28 47.60 -20.49
N LEU A 221 -11.46 48.18 -20.29
CA LEU A 221 -11.87 48.80 -19.02
C LEU A 221 -12.01 47.75 -17.92
N LEU A 222 -12.68 46.63 -18.19
CA LEU A 222 -12.86 45.53 -17.22
C LEU A 222 -11.52 44.91 -16.82
N LEU A 223 -10.62 44.69 -17.79
CA LEU A 223 -9.27 44.20 -17.53
C LEU A 223 -8.44 45.21 -16.71
N LYS A 224 -8.54 46.51 -17.02
CA LYS A 224 -7.86 47.57 -16.26
C LYS A 224 -8.40 47.70 -14.84
N ALA A 225 -9.72 47.64 -14.65
CA ALA A 225 -10.34 47.69 -13.32
C ALA A 225 -9.83 46.53 -12.44
N ALA A 226 -9.73 45.32 -13.01
CA ALA A 226 -9.20 44.16 -12.29
C ALA A 226 -7.69 44.26 -12.00
N ASP A 227 -6.90 44.89 -12.87
CA ASP A 227 -5.44 45.08 -12.72
C ASP A 227 -5.11 46.19 -11.70
N VAL A 228 -5.88 47.28 -11.71
CA VAL A 228 -5.77 48.37 -10.74
C VAL A 228 -5.98 47.85 -9.32
N GLU A 229 -7.03 47.06 -9.08
CA GLU A 229 -7.26 46.46 -7.76
C GLU A 229 -6.18 45.43 -7.38
N ALA A 230 -5.64 44.68 -8.35
CA ALA A 230 -4.51 43.79 -8.09
C ALA A 230 -3.25 44.56 -7.63
N SER A 231 -2.97 45.70 -8.29
CA SER A 231 -1.80 46.53 -7.98
C SER A 231 -1.85 47.18 -6.58
N ARG A 232 -3.06 47.32 -6.00
CA ARG A 232 -3.29 47.86 -4.65
C ARG A 232 -3.05 46.85 -3.51
N GLY A 233 -2.68 45.61 -3.83
CA GLY A 233 -2.33 44.58 -2.86
C GLY A 233 -3.46 44.28 -1.87
N HIS A 234 -3.18 44.38 -0.56
CA HIS A 234 -4.17 44.14 0.50
C HIS A 234 -5.27 45.18 0.58
N THR A 235 -5.02 46.39 0.07
CA THR A 235 -6.02 47.48 0.06
C THR A 235 -6.90 47.45 -1.17
N GLY A 236 -6.68 46.52 -2.10
CA GLY A 236 -7.53 46.33 -3.26
C GLY A 236 -8.76 45.48 -2.95
N SER A 237 -9.83 45.68 -3.72
CA SER A 237 -11.05 44.90 -3.60
C SER A 237 -10.98 43.60 -4.42
N SER A 238 -11.06 42.45 -3.75
CA SER A 238 -11.18 41.15 -4.42
C SER A 238 -12.55 40.94 -5.07
N SER A 239 -13.63 41.51 -4.50
CA SER A 239 -14.99 41.38 -5.03
C SER A 239 -15.12 42.10 -6.37
N LEU A 240 -14.58 43.31 -6.47
CA LEU A 240 -14.54 44.07 -7.72
C LEU A 240 -13.79 43.30 -8.82
N ARG A 241 -12.67 42.65 -8.51
CA ARG A 241 -11.95 41.81 -9.49
C ARG A 241 -12.78 40.63 -9.98
N VAL A 242 -13.46 39.93 -9.06
CA VAL A 242 -14.37 38.82 -9.41
C VAL A 242 -15.48 39.32 -10.34
N GLU A 243 -16.09 40.45 -9.98
CA GLU A 243 -17.20 41.04 -10.71
C GLU A 243 -16.76 41.54 -12.11
N ALA A 244 -15.56 42.10 -12.22
CA ALA A 244 -14.97 42.51 -13.49
C ALA A 244 -14.77 41.32 -14.44
N PHE A 245 -14.22 40.20 -13.96
CA PHE A 245 -14.07 39.00 -14.78
C PHE A 245 -15.40 38.33 -15.12
N MET A 246 -16.36 38.27 -14.19
CA MET A 246 -17.72 37.79 -14.47
C MET A 246 -18.40 38.61 -15.56
N THR A 247 -18.28 39.93 -15.50
CA THR A 247 -18.84 40.85 -16.50
C THR A 247 -18.15 40.68 -17.85
N LEU A 248 -16.82 40.46 -17.85
CA LEU A 248 -16.07 40.15 -19.07
C LEU A 248 -16.58 38.87 -19.72
N ARG A 249 -16.81 37.80 -18.95
CA ARG A 249 -17.38 36.54 -19.44
C ARG A 249 -18.74 36.74 -20.10
N VAL A 250 -19.63 37.47 -19.42
CA VAL A 250 -20.97 37.81 -19.94
C VAL A 250 -20.90 38.62 -21.23
N LEU A 251 -20.00 39.61 -21.31
CA LEU A 251 -19.78 40.42 -22.53
C LEU A 251 -19.27 39.56 -23.69
N VAL A 252 -18.23 38.76 -23.46
CA VAL A 252 -17.66 37.83 -24.45
C VAL A 252 -18.73 36.87 -24.96
N ALA A 253 -19.57 36.37 -24.04
CA ALA A 253 -20.66 35.48 -24.37
C ALA A 253 -21.77 36.13 -25.22
N LYS A 254 -22.12 37.40 -24.98
CA LYS A 254 -23.14 38.07 -25.81
C LYS A 254 -22.61 38.47 -27.18
N VAL A 255 -21.36 38.92 -27.27
CA VAL A 255 -20.70 39.28 -28.54
C VAL A 255 -20.60 38.05 -29.43
N GLY A 256 -19.91 36.99 -28.99
CA GLY A 256 -19.92 35.67 -29.63
C GLY A 256 -19.39 35.59 -31.08
N ILE A 257 -18.88 36.68 -31.68
CA ILE A 257 -18.35 36.67 -33.05
C ILE A 257 -16.83 36.54 -33.01
N ALA A 258 -16.32 35.43 -33.55
CA ALA A 258 -14.89 35.11 -33.58
C ALA A 258 -14.05 36.23 -34.22
N ASP A 259 -14.44 36.76 -35.39
CA ASP A 259 -13.66 37.75 -36.12
C ASP A 259 -13.53 39.10 -35.37
N GLN A 260 -14.55 39.47 -34.60
CA GLN A 260 -14.53 40.70 -33.80
C GLN A 260 -13.68 40.55 -32.55
N LEU A 261 -13.73 39.37 -31.91
CA LEU A 261 -12.93 39.07 -30.72
C LEU A 261 -11.45 38.81 -31.06
N ALA A 262 -11.16 38.26 -32.26
CA ALA A 262 -9.81 37.97 -32.73
C ALA A 262 -8.88 39.20 -32.69
N PHE A 263 -9.40 40.39 -33.00
CA PHE A 263 -8.63 41.65 -32.94
C PHE A 263 -8.11 41.96 -31.53
N PHE A 264 -8.90 41.65 -30.49
CA PHE A 264 -8.55 41.96 -29.10
C PHE A 264 -7.75 40.86 -28.40
N LEU A 265 -7.55 39.72 -29.07
CA LEU A 265 -6.92 38.52 -28.52
C LEU A 265 -5.55 38.80 -27.84
N PRO A 266 -4.58 39.52 -28.46
CA PRO A 266 -3.27 39.72 -27.82
C PRO A 266 -3.36 40.50 -26.50
N GLY A 267 -4.25 41.50 -26.43
CA GLY A 267 -4.46 42.31 -25.23
C GLY A 267 -5.12 41.51 -24.11
N VAL A 268 -6.14 40.72 -24.44
CA VAL A 268 -6.86 39.89 -23.47
C VAL A 268 -5.95 38.80 -22.91
N ILE A 269 -5.25 38.04 -23.76
CA ILE A 269 -4.35 36.97 -23.31
C ILE A 269 -3.20 37.56 -22.47
N SER A 270 -2.63 38.69 -22.87
CA SER A 270 -1.54 39.33 -22.12
C SER A 270 -1.97 39.71 -20.70
N GLN A 271 -3.12 40.36 -20.55
CA GLN A 271 -3.59 40.83 -19.24
C GLN A 271 -4.10 39.69 -18.35
N ILE A 272 -4.90 38.76 -18.87
CA ILE A 272 -5.31 37.60 -18.08
C ILE A 272 -4.08 36.72 -17.78
N GLY A 273 -3.16 36.54 -18.72
CA GLY A 273 -1.91 35.82 -18.51
C GLY A 273 -1.07 36.39 -17.36
N LYS A 274 -1.02 37.72 -17.18
CA LYS A 274 -0.39 38.33 -15.99
C LYS A 274 -1.11 37.94 -14.71
N VAL A 275 -2.44 38.01 -14.68
CA VAL A 275 -3.25 37.60 -13.52
C VAL A 275 -2.97 36.16 -13.13
N LEU A 276 -2.88 35.25 -14.11
CA LEU A 276 -2.65 33.84 -13.84
C LEU A 276 -1.19 33.55 -13.43
N ARG A 277 -0.21 34.32 -13.89
CA ARG A 277 1.19 34.18 -13.45
C ARG A 277 1.39 34.52 -11.98
N VAL A 278 0.53 35.36 -11.39
CA VAL A 278 0.55 35.66 -9.93
C VAL A 278 0.30 34.42 -9.08
N SER A 279 -0.37 33.39 -9.62
CA SER A 279 -0.55 32.11 -8.92
C SER A 279 0.77 31.44 -8.53
N LYS A 280 1.88 31.73 -9.24
CA LYS A 280 3.20 31.16 -8.93
C LYS A 280 3.81 31.72 -7.65
N THR A 281 3.46 32.94 -7.26
CA THR A 281 4.10 33.67 -6.16
C THR A 281 3.26 33.73 -4.88
N MET A 282 2.07 33.10 -4.88
CA MET A 282 1.14 33.03 -3.73
C MET A 282 0.98 34.36 -2.98
N ILE A 283 0.84 35.46 -3.73
CA ILE A 283 0.75 36.82 -3.18
C ILE A 283 -0.58 36.96 -2.42
N SER A 284 -0.55 37.57 -1.23
CA SER A 284 -1.75 37.86 -0.45
C SER A 284 -2.44 39.17 -0.87
N GLY A 285 -3.72 39.34 -0.52
CA GLY A 285 -4.53 40.50 -0.91
C GLY A 285 -5.34 40.29 -2.19
N ALA A 286 -5.79 41.39 -2.81
CA ALA A 286 -6.70 41.35 -3.96
C ALA A 286 -6.12 40.55 -5.14
N ALA A 287 -4.82 40.70 -5.40
CA ALA A 287 -4.09 40.01 -6.46
C ALA A 287 -4.17 38.48 -6.36
N GLY A 288 -4.12 37.94 -5.13
CA GLY A 288 -4.19 36.51 -4.83
C GLY A 288 -5.60 35.91 -4.69
N SER A 289 -6.65 36.68 -5.01
CA SER A 289 -8.03 36.19 -4.94
C SER A 289 -8.25 34.94 -5.79
N MET A 290 -8.48 33.80 -5.13
CA MET A 290 -8.68 32.50 -5.78
C MET A 290 -9.93 32.48 -6.66
N GLU A 291 -10.97 33.22 -6.28
CA GLU A 291 -12.19 33.35 -7.05
C GLU A 291 -11.99 34.22 -8.29
N ALA A 292 -11.25 35.33 -8.17
CA ALA A 292 -10.93 36.15 -9.34
C ALA A 292 -10.06 35.37 -10.35
N MET A 293 -9.13 34.54 -9.87
CA MET A 293 -8.32 33.66 -10.73
C MET A 293 -9.17 32.60 -11.45
N ASP A 294 -10.09 31.93 -10.76
CA ASP A 294 -11.04 30.98 -11.39
C ASP A 294 -11.88 31.65 -12.48
N GLN A 295 -12.42 32.84 -12.21
CA GLN A 295 -13.19 33.60 -13.20
C GLN A 295 -12.35 34.08 -14.38
N ALA A 296 -11.11 34.50 -14.14
CA ALA A 296 -10.15 34.86 -15.18
C ALA A 296 -9.79 33.66 -16.07
N LEU A 297 -9.62 32.46 -15.47
CA LEU A 297 -9.35 31.22 -16.21
C LEU A 297 -10.50 30.84 -17.12
N ARG A 298 -11.73 30.80 -16.57
CA ARG A 298 -12.93 30.50 -17.34
C ARG A 298 -13.15 31.52 -18.44
N GLY A 299 -12.96 32.81 -18.17
CA GLY A 299 -13.10 33.86 -19.17
C GLY A 299 -12.06 33.80 -20.28
N LEU A 300 -10.82 33.43 -19.99
CA LEU A 300 -9.81 33.19 -21.02
C LEU A 300 -10.16 31.97 -21.88
N ALA A 301 -10.58 30.87 -21.25
CA ALA A 301 -11.00 29.68 -21.97
C ALA A 301 -12.18 30.00 -22.90
N GLU A 302 -13.24 30.63 -22.40
CA GLU A 302 -14.41 31.06 -23.18
C GLU A 302 -14.03 31.95 -24.36
N PHE A 303 -13.12 32.91 -24.15
CA PHE A 303 -12.62 33.76 -25.21
C PHE A 303 -11.92 32.96 -26.31
N LEU A 304 -11.05 32.02 -25.92
CA LEU A 304 -10.33 31.15 -26.84
C LEU A 304 -11.27 30.16 -27.54
N MET A 305 -12.27 29.62 -26.84
CA MET A 305 -13.27 28.71 -27.40
C MET A 305 -14.03 29.34 -28.56
N ILE A 306 -14.32 30.64 -28.50
CA ILE A 306 -15.01 31.36 -29.58
C ILE A 306 -14.05 31.68 -30.74
N VAL A 307 -12.83 32.17 -30.44
CA VAL A 307 -11.89 32.61 -31.49
C VAL A 307 -11.27 31.43 -32.25
N PHE A 308 -10.94 30.35 -31.53
CA PHE A 308 -10.31 29.14 -32.06
C PHE A 308 -11.29 27.97 -32.15
N GLU A 309 -12.59 28.21 -32.29
CA GLU A 309 -13.54 27.12 -32.52
C GLU A 309 -13.17 26.35 -33.80
N ASP A 310 -13.03 25.03 -33.70
CA ASP A 310 -12.53 24.21 -34.81
C ASP A 310 -13.45 24.30 -36.03
N GLU A 311 -14.78 24.19 -35.83
CA GLU A 311 -15.79 24.28 -36.89
C GLU A 311 -15.77 25.64 -37.62
N ALA A 312 -15.61 26.73 -36.87
CA ALA A 312 -15.56 28.09 -37.41
C ALA A 312 -14.25 28.40 -38.17
N ASN A 313 -13.23 27.54 -38.06
CA ASN A 313 -11.92 27.70 -38.69
C ASN A 313 -11.60 26.56 -39.68
N LEU A 314 -12.53 25.65 -40.01
CA LEU A 314 -12.30 24.49 -40.87
C LEU A 314 -11.63 24.81 -42.21
N SER A 315 -12.00 25.91 -42.86
CA SER A 315 -11.46 26.33 -44.17
C SER A 315 -9.97 26.68 -44.15
N SER A 316 -9.39 26.88 -42.96
CA SER A 316 -7.98 27.21 -42.76
C SER A 316 -7.15 26.03 -42.24
N LEU A 317 -7.79 24.90 -41.93
CA LEU A 317 -7.15 23.68 -41.46
C LEU A 317 -6.78 22.81 -42.66
N ASP A 318 -5.52 22.34 -42.70
CA ASP A 318 -5.10 21.35 -43.69
C ASP A 318 -5.73 19.97 -43.39
N ASP A 319 -6.50 19.44 -44.34
CA ASP A 319 -6.97 18.04 -44.39
C ASP A 319 -5.84 17.05 -44.76
N SER A 320 -4.59 17.50 -44.89
CA SER A 320 -3.49 16.71 -45.44
C SER A 320 -2.89 15.66 -44.49
N GLU A 321 -3.45 15.47 -43.29
CA GLU A 321 -3.07 14.36 -42.39
C GLU A 321 -4.01 13.15 -42.46
N ILE A 322 -4.95 13.11 -43.42
CA ILE A 322 -5.57 11.85 -43.87
C ILE A 322 -4.61 11.13 -44.83
N ASN A 323 -3.46 10.69 -44.33
CA ASN A 323 -2.72 9.60 -44.96
C ASN A 323 -2.58 8.47 -43.96
N LEU A 324 -3.65 7.68 -43.91
CA LEU A 324 -3.69 6.34 -43.36
C LEU A 324 -2.60 5.50 -44.05
N ASN A 325 -1.77 4.84 -43.24
CA ASN A 325 -1.08 3.60 -43.55
C ASN A 325 -0.86 3.30 -45.05
N THR A 326 0.18 3.88 -45.61
CA THR A 326 1.01 3.13 -46.55
C THR A 326 2.39 3.08 -45.96
N GLU A 327 2.83 1.88 -45.58
CA GLU A 327 4.23 1.57 -45.44
C GLU A 327 4.97 2.14 -46.64
N LYS A 328 5.66 3.28 -46.46
CA LYS A 328 6.73 3.67 -47.39
C LYS A 328 7.83 2.65 -47.16
N SER A 329 7.76 1.57 -47.92
CA SER A 329 8.84 0.62 -48.01
C SER A 329 10.13 1.37 -48.40
N PRO A 330 11.31 0.94 -47.93
CA PRO A 330 12.59 1.56 -48.28
C PRO A 330 12.87 1.63 -49.79
N LEU A 331 12.06 0.92 -50.60
CA LEU A 331 12.13 0.92 -52.06
C LEU A 331 11.56 2.18 -52.70
N SER A 332 10.57 2.88 -52.11
CA SER A 332 10.02 4.10 -52.74
C SER A 332 11.03 5.26 -52.74
N PHE A 333 11.83 5.37 -51.67
CA PHE A 333 12.91 6.36 -51.55
C PHE A 333 14.06 6.06 -52.52
N LEU A 334 14.35 4.78 -52.77
CA LEU A 334 15.33 4.35 -53.78
C LEU A 334 14.81 4.49 -55.21
N GLU A 335 13.50 4.39 -55.44
CA GLU A 335 12.85 4.65 -56.74
C GLU A 335 12.82 6.17 -57.06
N GLU A 336 12.65 7.03 -56.05
CA GLU A 336 12.72 8.49 -56.16
C GLU A 336 14.15 8.98 -56.40
N LEU A 337 15.15 8.37 -55.76
CA LEU A 337 16.57 8.59 -56.06
C LEU A 337 16.98 8.07 -57.45
N ARG A 338 16.27 7.07 -58.00
CA ARG A 338 16.49 6.53 -59.35
C ARG A 338 15.87 7.39 -60.46
N ARG A 339 15.08 8.42 -60.11
CA ARG A 339 14.42 9.36 -61.05
C ARG A 339 15.05 10.75 -61.11
N LEU A 340 16.19 10.98 -60.48
CA LEU A 340 16.96 12.21 -60.69
C LEU A 340 17.74 12.14 -62.03
N PRO A 341 17.50 13.05 -62.99
CA PRO A 341 18.36 13.19 -64.15
C PRO A 341 19.67 13.87 -63.74
N ASP A 342 20.78 13.22 -64.08
CA ASP A 342 22.14 13.71 -63.89
C ASP A 342 22.47 14.79 -64.95
N LYS A 343 22.82 15.98 -64.46
CA LYS A 343 23.70 17.03 -65.07
C LYS A 343 23.32 17.63 -66.44
N LYS A 344 23.24 18.97 -66.47
CA LYS A 344 24.38 19.84 -66.82
C LYS A 344 24.05 21.34 -66.73
N GLN A 345 25.00 22.01 -66.09
CA GLN A 345 25.42 23.41 -66.17
C GLN A 345 25.10 24.12 -67.51
N ASP A 346 24.50 25.31 -67.43
CA ASP A 346 25.05 26.52 -68.06
C ASP A 346 24.42 27.79 -67.46
N GLN A 347 25.30 28.75 -67.16
CA GLN A 347 25.01 30.08 -66.65
C GLN A 347 24.51 30.99 -67.77
N VAL A 348 23.46 31.78 -67.53
CA VAL A 348 23.34 33.16 -68.03
C VAL A 348 22.52 33.99 -67.03
N GLU A 349 23.15 35.03 -66.46
CA GLU A 349 22.49 36.18 -65.83
C GLU A 349 21.67 36.97 -66.85
N VAL A 350 20.39 37.26 -66.55
CA VAL A 350 19.72 38.49 -67.00
C VAL A 350 18.78 38.98 -65.90
N LEU A 351 19.02 40.23 -65.47
CA LEU A 351 18.15 41.04 -64.62
C LEU A 351 16.72 41.14 -65.18
N ALA A 352 15.72 40.96 -64.32
CA ALA A 352 14.42 41.62 -64.44
C ALA A 352 13.81 41.92 -63.07
N THR A 353 14.11 43.13 -62.61
CA THR A 353 13.36 43.98 -61.69
C THR A 353 11.82 43.90 -61.81
N LYS A 354 11.16 44.11 -60.65
CA LYS A 354 9.75 44.48 -60.36
C LYS A 354 8.82 43.29 -60.06
N SER A 355 7.98 43.31 -59.02
CA SER A 355 7.36 44.48 -58.38
C SER A 355 7.18 44.29 -56.87
N THR A 356 7.95 45.07 -56.11
CA THR A 356 7.53 45.60 -54.82
C THR A 356 6.35 46.55 -55.07
N HIS A 357 5.12 46.04 -55.02
CA HIS A 357 3.96 46.91 -54.80
C HIS A 357 3.86 47.23 -53.31
N MET A 358 4.72 48.15 -52.87
CA MET A 358 4.29 49.14 -51.90
C MET A 358 3.25 50.01 -52.62
N SER A 359 1.97 49.71 -52.43
CA SER A 359 0.93 50.70 -52.68
C SER A 359 1.02 51.75 -51.56
N PRO A 360 0.89 53.04 -51.91
CA PRO A 360 1.05 54.13 -50.97
C PRO A 360 -0.03 54.06 -49.90
N GLN A 361 0.35 54.52 -48.71
CA GLN A 361 -0.56 54.95 -47.66
C GLN A 361 -1.70 55.76 -48.29
N SER A 362 -2.86 55.12 -48.44
CA SER A 362 -4.11 55.81 -48.26
C SER A 362 -4.45 55.61 -46.79
N GLU A 363 -4.66 56.72 -46.07
CA GLU A 363 -5.29 56.74 -44.77
C GLU A 363 -6.75 56.27 -44.91
N GLY A 364 -6.95 55.02 -45.29
CA GLY A 364 -8.22 54.33 -45.27
C GLY A 364 -8.37 53.70 -43.88
N LYS A 365 -9.38 54.15 -43.13
CA LYS A 365 -9.83 53.62 -41.83
C LYS A 365 -9.35 52.17 -41.60
N ARG A 366 -8.38 51.97 -40.70
CA ARG A 366 -7.97 50.64 -40.21
C ARG A 366 -9.24 49.89 -39.79
N SER A 367 -9.65 48.89 -40.56
CA SER A 367 -10.78 48.04 -40.18
C SER A 367 -10.39 47.28 -38.91
N LEU A 368 -11.25 47.32 -37.88
CA LEU A 368 -11.12 46.51 -36.66
C LEU A 368 -11.57 45.06 -36.92
N HIS A 369 -11.16 44.52 -38.06
CA HIS A 369 -11.54 43.21 -38.55
C HIS A 369 -10.27 42.42 -38.82
N VAL A 370 -10.26 41.15 -38.41
CA VAL A 370 -9.13 40.25 -38.62
C VAL A 370 -9.61 39.11 -39.50
N ASP A 371 -9.01 39.00 -40.68
CA ASP A 371 -9.17 37.82 -41.52
C ASP A 371 -8.34 36.69 -40.90
N ARG A 372 -9.00 35.66 -40.34
CA ARG A 372 -8.38 34.49 -39.71
C ARG A 372 -7.80 33.53 -40.75
N THR A 373 -6.78 33.99 -41.49
CA THR A 373 -6.04 33.15 -42.43
C THR A 373 -5.27 32.05 -41.69
N LYS A 374 -4.85 31.01 -42.40
CA LYS A 374 -4.04 29.91 -41.86
C LYS A 374 -2.78 30.43 -41.13
N ASP A 375 -2.02 31.33 -41.75
CA ASP A 375 -0.83 31.95 -41.15
C ASP A 375 -1.14 32.72 -39.86
N TRP A 376 -2.30 33.39 -39.82
CA TRP A 376 -2.74 34.10 -38.62
C TRP A 376 -3.05 33.13 -37.48
N ILE A 377 -3.75 32.03 -37.77
CA ILE A 377 -4.10 31.00 -36.77
C ILE A 377 -2.85 30.31 -36.23
N GLU A 378 -1.88 29.97 -37.09
CA GLU A 378 -0.61 29.38 -36.65
C GLU A 378 0.17 30.34 -35.73
N THR A 379 0.25 31.62 -36.11
CA THR A 379 0.96 32.64 -35.32
C THR A 379 0.24 32.90 -33.98
N ALA A 380 -1.08 33.04 -34.00
CA ALA A 380 -1.89 33.33 -32.82
C ALA A 380 -1.92 32.14 -31.85
N SER A 381 -2.11 30.91 -32.34
CA SER A 381 -2.08 29.68 -31.53
C SER A 381 -0.70 29.43 -30.92
N SER A 382 0.39 29.78 -31.61
CA SER A 382 1.76 29.73 -31.04
C SER A 382 1.94 30.68 -29.86
N HIS A 383 1.38 31.89 -29.93
CA HIS A 383 1.39 32.84 -28.80
C HIS A 383 0.54 32.34 -27.62
N VAL A 384 -0.65 31.79 -27.90
CA VAL A 384 -1.50 31.15 -26.89
C VAL A 384 -0.75 30.02 -26.20
N ASN A 385 -0.09 29.16 -26.98
CA ASN A 385 0.68 28.03 -26.46
C ASN A 385 1.77 28.46 -25.48
N LYS A 386 2.58 29.47 -25.83
CA LYS A 386 3.62 30.01 -24.92
C LYS A 386 3.06 30.41 -23.55
N ILE A 387 1.84 30.92 -23.51
CA ILE A 387 1.22 31.40 -22.27
C ILE A 387 0.57 30.24 -21.51
N LEU A 388 -0.18 29.38 -22.19
CA LEU A 388 -0.80 28.21 -21.57
C LEU A 388 0.26 27.25 -21.01
N SER A 389 1.31 26.93 -21.78
CA SER A 389 2.40 26.06 -21.29
C SER A 389 3.11 26.63 -20.08
N ALA A 390 3.21 27.96 -19.96
CA ALA A 390 3.86 28.61 -18.82
C ALA A 390 3.00 28.64 -17.55
N VAL A 391 1.68 28.45 -17.66
CA VAL A 391 0.71 28.71 -16.59
C VAL A 391 -0.01 27.42 -16.17
N SER A 392 -0.54 26.63 -17.10
CA SER A 392 -1.42 25.49 -16.81
C SER A 392 -0.82 24.42 -15.88
N PRO A 393 0.45 23.99 -16.02
CA PRO A 393 1.02 22.98 -15.12
C PRO A 393 1.01 23.40 -13.65
N HIS A 394 1.22 24.69 -13.37
CA HIS A 394 1.22 25.21 -12.00
C HIS A 394 -0.18 25.36 -11.42
N LEU A 395 -1.18 25.63 -12.26
CA LEU A 395 -2.56 25.74 -11.83
C LEU A 395 -3.16 24.37 -11.46
N CYS A 396 -2.70 23.29 -12.11
CA CYS A 396 -3.13 21.93 -11.79
C CYS A 396 -2.69 21.48 -10.39
N VAL A 397 -1.60 22.02 -9.86
CA VAL A 397 -1.08 21.70 -8.51
C VAL A 397 -1.35 22.81 -7.49
N HIS A 398 -2.21 23.77 -7.84
CA HIS A 398 -2.50 24.92 -6.98
C HIS A 398 -3.20 24.46 -5.69
N PRO A 399 -2.86 25.00 -4.49
CA PRO A 399 -3.43 24.53 -3.22
C PRO A 399 -4.95 24.71 -3.12
N ALA A 400 -5.49 25.70 -3.82
CA ALA A 400 -6.92 25.98 -3.82
C ALA A 400 -7.70 25.10 -4.80
N LYS A 401 -8.60 24.26 -4.26
CA LYS A 401 -9.57 23.44 -5.02
C LYS A 401 -10.26 24.23 -6.14
N ARG A 402 -10.76 25.44 -5.84
CA ARG A 402 -11.48 26.27 -6.82
C ARG A 402 -10.68 26.59 -8.08
N VAL A 403 -9.38 26.89 -7.93
CA VAL A 403 -8.51 27.19 -9.08
C VAL A 403 -8.29 25.92 -9.91
N ARG A 404 -8.14 24.75 -9.27
CA ARG A 404 -8.05 23.46 -9.96
C ARG A 404 -9.34 23.10 -10.69
N GLN A 405 -10.50 23.36 -10.09
CA GLN A 405 -11.81 23.23 -10.75
C GLN A 405 -11.97 24.15 -11.96
N GLY A 406 -11.56 25.42 -11.84
CA GLY A 406 -11.54 26.37 -12.97
C GLY A 406 -10.61 25.93 -14.09
N THR A 407 -9.45 25.39 -13.72
CA THR A 407 -8.47 24.83 -14.67
C THR A 407 -9.04 23.62 -15.40
N MET A 408 -9.70 22.70 -14.68
CA MET A 408 -10.37 21.54 -15.27
C MET A 408 -11.46 21.97 -16.25
N ALA A 409 -12.32 22.93 -15.88
CA ALA A 409 -13.35 23.45 -16.76
C ALA A 409 -12.75 24.13 -18.02
N ALA A 410 -11.67 24.88 -17.85
CA ALA A 410 -10.95 25.50 -18.97
C ALA A 410 -10.35 24.45 -19.92
N ILE A 411 -9.68 23.42 -19.40
CA ILE A 411 -9.12 22.32 -20.19
C ILE A 411 -10.23 21.57 -20.92
N GLN A 412 -11.33 21.25 -20.24
CA GLN A 412 -12.50 20.61 -20.84
C GLN A 412 -13.05 21.42 -22.01
N GLY A 413 -13.26 22.73 -21.80
CA GLY A 413 -13.72 23.63 -22.85
C GLY A 413 -12.78 23.62 -24.06
N LEU A 414 -11.50 23.93 -23.84
CA LEU A 414 -10.51 24.04 -24.92
C LEU A 414 -10.31 22.72 -25.70
N LEU A 415 -10.26 21.57 -25.02
CA LEU A 415 -10.10 20.27 -25.69
C LEU A 415 -11.38 19.81 -26.39
N SER A 416 -12.56 20.31 -25.98
CA SER A 416 -13.83 19.97 -26.64
C SER A 416 -14.10 20.81 -27.90
N THR A 417 -13.63 22.06 -27.96
CA THR A 417 -13.95 22.99 -29.05
C THR A 417 -12.77 23.41 -29.93
N CYS A 418 -11.52 23.30 -29.45
CA CYS A 418 -10.33 23.86 -30.09
C CYS A 418 -9.20 22.84 -30.30
N ILE A 419 -9.52 21.54 -30.36
CA ILE A 419 -8.52 20.46 -30.38
C ILE A 419 -7.70 20.43 -31.68
N ARG A 420 -8.26 20.90 -32.80
CA ARG A 420 -7.61 20.95 -34.12
C ARG A 420 -6.89 22.26 -34.38
N THR A 421 -7.38 23.38 -33.86
CA THR A 421 -6.78 24.71 -34.03
C THR A 421 -5.65 24.98 -33.03
N LEU A 422 -5.77 24.54 -31.78
CA LEU A 422 -4.74 24.70 -30.74
C LEU A 422 -3.77 23.50 -30.67
N LYS A 423 -3.34 22.96 -31.82
CA LYS A 423 -2.46 21.77 -31.90
C LYS A 423 -1.22 21.88 -31.01
N GLY A 424 -0.56 23.04 -31.00
CA GLY A 424 0.66 23.26 -30.21
C GLY A 424 0.45 23.18 -28.69
N SER A 425 -0.76 23.47 -28.19
CA SER A 425 -1.10 23.42 -26.76
C SER A 425 -1.68 22.07 -26.33
N ARG A 426 -2.16 21.25 -27.28
CA ARG A 426 -2.94 20.03 -27.04
C ARG A 426 -2.23 19.03 -26.15
N LEU A 427 -0.98 18.66 -26.48
CA LEU A 427 -0.17 17.72 -25.68
C LEU A 427 -0.04 18.16 -24.21
N MET A 428 0.20 19.45 -23.98
CA MET A 428 0.35 20.02 -22.64
C MET A 428 -0.98 20.04 -21.87
N LEU A 429 -2.10 20.34 -22.55
CA LEU A 429 -3.43 20.30 -21.95
C LEU A 429 -3.84 18.87 -21.57
N LEU A 430 -3.50 17.88 -22.40
CA LEU A 430 -3.71 16.46 -22.11
C LEU A 430 -2.86 16.01 -20.90
N GLU A 431 -1.60 16.41 -20.81
CA GLU A 431 -0.79 16.14 -19.60
C GLU A 431 -1.34 16.79 -18.34
N CYS A 432 -1.89 18.01 -18.46
CA CYS A 432 -2.57 18.69 -17.35
C CYS A 432 -3.84 17.94 -16.94
N LEU A 433 -4.60 17.42 -17.90
CA LEU A 433 -5.76 16.56 -17.63
C LEU A 433 -5.34 15.30 -16.86
N CYS A 434 -4.25 14.62 -17.28
CA CYS A 434 -3.73 13.46 -16.55
C CYS A 434 -3.29 13.78 -15.12
N ALA A 435 -2.81 15.01 -14.85
CA ALA A 435 -2.50 15.44 -13.50
C ALA A 435 -3.76 15.58 -12.63
N LEU A 436 -4.84 16.14 -13.19
CA LEU A 436 -6.10 16.38 -12.48
C LEU A 436 -6.91 15.11 -12.24
N VAL A 437 -6.70 14.04 -13.03
CA VAL A 437 -7.31 12.72 -12.81
C VAL A 437 -6.86 12.07 -11.49
N SER A 438 -5.68 12.43 -10.98
CA SER A 438 -5.17 11.96 -9.68
C SER A 438 -5.20 13.04 -8.60
N ASP A 439 -6.09 14.03 -8.71
CA ASP A 439 -6.23 15.11 -7.72
C ASP A 439 -6.67 14.57 -6.35
N ASP A 440 -6.22 15.22 -5.28
CA ASP A 440 -6.61 14.89 -3.90
C ASP A 440 -8.10 15.15 -3.63
N ASP A 441 -8.76 16.02 -4.41
CA ASP A 441 -10.18 16.33 -4.27
C ASP A 441 -11.04 15.50 -5.24
N GLU A 442 -11.97 14.72 -4.69
CA GLU A 442 -12.82 13.78 -5.43
C GLU A 442 -13.64 14.48 -6.53
N GLU A 443 -14.16 15.69 -6.29
CA GLU A 443 -14.95 16.41 -7.31
C GLU A 443 -14.10 16.82 -8.54
N VAL A 444 -12.83 17.15 -8.34
CA VAL A 444 -11.91 17.51 -9.44
C VAL A 444 -11.50 16.25 -10.19
N SER A 445 -11.13 15.21 -9.45
CA SER A 445 -10.73 13.91 -9.99
C SER A 445 -11.85 13.27 -10.80
N GLU A 446 -13.07 13.17 -10.26
CA GLU A 446 -14.24 12.59 -10.94
C GLU A 446 -14.58 13.37 -12.23
N ALA A 447 -14.53 14.70 -12.19
CA ALA A 447 -14.78 15.52 -13.37
C ALA A 447 -13.72 15.29 -14.46
N ALA A 448 -12.45 15.16 -14.09
CA ALA A 448 -11.34 14.87 -15.00
C ALA A 448 -11.45 13.46 -15.60
N GLN A 449 -11.76 12.45 -14.78
CA GLN A 449 -11.96 11.06 -15.19
C GLN A 449 -13.12 10.93 -16.18
N THR A 450 -14.28 11.52 -15.85
CA THR A 450 -15.47 11.50 -16.71
C THR A 450 -15.22 12.14 -18.07
N PHE A 451 -14.49 13.27 -18.08
CA PHE A 451 -14.15 13.94 -19.33
C PHE A 451 -13.15 13.14 -20.17
N LEU A 452 -12.13 12.55 -19.53
CA LEU A 452 -11.15 11.71 -20.20
C LEU A 452 -11.78 10.47 -20.85
N ASP A 453 -12.70 9.80 -20.16
CA ASP A 453 -13.49 8.68 -20.71
C ASP A 453 -14.32 9.11 -21.93
N SER A 454 -14.95 10.29 -21.86
CA SER A 454 -15.71 10.84 -22.99
C SER A 454 -14.81 11.14 -24.20
N LEU A 455 -13.59 11.64 -23.95
CA LEU A 455 -12.63 12.01 -24.99
C LEU A 455 -12.08 10.79 -25.72
N LEU A 456 -11.81 9.69 -25.00
CA LEU A 456 -11.36 8.43 -25.62
C LEU A 456 -12.50 7.68 -26.31
N SER A 457 -13.72 7.81 -25.80
CA SER A 457 -14.91 7.21 -26.44
C SER A 457 -15.27 7.86 -27.79
N SER A 458 -14.76 9.06 -28.08
CA SER A 458 -15.09 9.78 -29.32
C SER A 458 -14.32 9.29 -30.55
N GLY A 459 -13.41 8.31 -30.43
CA GLY A 459 -12.74 7.65 -31.56
C GLY A 459 -11.73 8.52 -32.33
N ASN A 460 -11.19 9.55 -31.70
CA ASN A 460 -10.25 10.48 -32.33
C ASN A 460 -8.81 9.90 -32.36
N HIS A 461 -8.39 9.32 -33.49
CA HIS A 461 -7.04 8.75 -33.67
C HIS A 461 -5.88 9.71 -33.38
N HIS A 462 -6.09 11.04 -33.46
CA HIS A 462 -5.08 12.03 -33.10
C HIS A 462 -4.75 12.01 -31.60
N ILE A 463 -5.73 11.71 -30.74
CA ILE A 463 -5.57 11.70 -29.28
C ILE A 463 -4.79 10.45 -28.85
N GLU A 464 -5.03 9.31 -29.50
CA GLU A 464 -4.28 8.08 -29.27
C GLU A 464 -2.78 8.27 -29.58
N ARG A 465 -2.45 8.97 -30.70
CA ARG A 465 -1.06 9.32 -31.04
C ARG A 465 -0.45 10.29 -30.02
N ASP A 466 -1.19 11.34 -29.66
CA ASP A 466 -0.70 12.30 -28.66
C ASP A 466 -0.41 11.61 -27.31
N PHE A 467 -1.25 10.64 -26.91
CA PHE A 467 -1.04 9.85 -25.70
C PHE A 467 0.20 8.97 -25.78
N ALA A 468 0.47 8.36 -26.93
CA ALA A 468 1.71 7.64 -27.18
C ALA A 468 2.94 8.56 -27.09
N ASP A 469 2.87 9.76 -27.65
CA ASP A 469 3.96 10.75 -27.58
C ASP A 469 4.23 11.23 -26.15
N ILE A 470 3.16 11.53 -25.40
CA ILE A 470 3.25 11.89 -23.98
C ILE A 470 3.82 10.72 -23.18
N PHE A 471 3.35 9.51 -23.43
CA PHE A 471 3.81 8.30 -22.77
C PHE A 471 5.32 8.11 -22.93
N ASN A 472 5.84 8.15 -24.17
CA ASN A 472 7.27 8.00 -24.44
C ASN A 472 8.09 9.09 -23.73
N ARG A 473 7.64 10.35 -23.81
CA ARG A 473 8.32 11.48 -23.15
C ARG A 473 8.36 11.36 -21.64
N LEU A 474 7.26 10.96 -21.01
CA LEU A 474 7.20 10.79 -19.55
C LEU A 474 8.02 9.56 -19.12
N PHE A 475 8.00 8.49 -19.90
CA PHE A 475 8.77 7.29 -19.60
C PHE A 475 10.28 7.54 -19.66
N GLU A 476 10.78 8.16 -20.73
CA GLU A 476 12.20 8.48 -20.88
C GLU A 476 12.75 9.38 -19.76
N LYS A 477 11.94 10.36 -19.30
CA LYS A 477 12.33 11.29 -18.23
C LYS A 477 12.14 10.75 -16.82
N LEU A 478 11.49 9.59 -16.66
CA LEU A 478 11.11 9.07 -15.35
C LEU A 478 12.33 8.90 -14.40
N PRO A 479 13.47 8.31 -14.82
CA PRO A 479 14.63 8.17 -13.93
C PRO A 479 15.20 9.51 -13.47
N GLU A 480 15.33 10.48 -14.38
CA GLU A 480 15.86 11.81 -14.07
C GLU A 480 15.02 12.53 -13.02
N VAL A 481 13.69 12.47 -13.15
CA VAL A 481 12.75 13.13 -12.23
C VAL A 481 12.72 12.42 -10.87
N VAL A 482 12.75 11.07 -10.86
CA VAL A 482 12.77 10.29 -9.60
C VAL A 482 14.06 10.53 -8.82
N VAL A 483 15.20 10.66 -9.51
CA VAL A 483 16.49 11.04 -8.89
C VAL A 483 16.49 12.48 -8.40
N GLY A 484 15.90 13.41 -9.18
CA GLY A 484 15.79 14.82 -8.84
C GLY A 484 14.86 15.13 -7.66
N GLY A 485 13.99 14.18 -7.28
CA GLY A 485 13.10 14.24 -6.12
C GLY A 485 11.89 15.17 -6.27
N GLU A 486 12.07 16.35 -6.87
CA GLU A 486 11.00 17.32 -7.14
C GLU A 486 10.02 16.79 -8.20
N GLN A 487 8.71 16.83 -7.92
CA GLN A 487 7.63 16.42 -8.83
C GLN A 487 7.60 14.94 -9.26
N SER A 488 8.45 14.08 -8.68
CA SER A 488 8.50 12.63 -8.94
C SER A 488 7.14 11.94 -8.83
N LEU A 489 6.38 12.22 -7.76
CA LEU A 489 5.05 11.66 -7.56
C LEU A 489 4.08 12.07 -8.67
N ALA A 490 4.01 13.36 -8.99
CA ALA A 490 3.11 13.88 -10.02
C ALA A 490 3.44 13.31 -11.41
N HIS A 491 4.73 13.14 -11.71
CA HIS A 491 5.21 12.54 -12.96
C HIS A 491 4.83 11.06 -13.06
N SER A 492 5.07 10.27 -12.01
CA SER A 492 4.67 8.85 -11.96
C SER A 492 3.15 8.66 -12.00
N GLN A 493 2.37 9.52 -11.36
CA GLN A 493 0.91 9.49 -11.41
C GLN A 493 0.37 9.77 -12.81
N LYS A 494 0.91 10.78 -13.52
CA LYS A 494 0.54 11.05 -14.93
C LYS A 494 0.77 9.83 -15.81
N LEU A 495 1.94 9.20 -15.68
CA LEU A 495 2.28 7.99 -16.43
C LEU A 495 1.33 6.83 -16.09
N LEU A 496 1.00 6.63 -14.82
CA LEU A 496 0.03 5.63 -14.38
C LEU A 496 -1.36 5.86 -15.00
N VAL A 497 -1.85 7.10 -14.99
CA VAL A 497 -3.13 7.49 -15.60
C VAL A 497 -3.12 7.21 -17.10
N LEU A 498 -2.06 7.60 -17.81
CA LEU A 498 -1.95 7.37 -19.25
C LEU A 498 -1.98 5.88 -19.59
N ILE A 499 -1.23 5.06 -18.86
CA ILE A 499 -1.26 3.60 -19.05
C ILE A 499 -2.68 3.08 -18.85
N TYR A 500 -3.33 3.43 -17.73
CA TYR A 500 -4.67 2.93 -17.40
C TYR A 500 -5.71 3.26 -18.48
N TYR A 501 -5.78 4.52 -18.91
CA TYR A 501 -6.80 4.98 -19.85
C TYR A 501 -6.50 4.61 -21.31
N SER A 502 -5.22 4.50 -21.71
CA SER A 502 -4.85 4.06 -23.06
C SER A 502 -5.03 2.55 -23.25
N GLY A 503 -5.07 1.79 -22.15
CA GLY A 503 -5.29 0.35 -22.15
C GLY A 503 -4.05 -0.49 -22.46
N PRO A 504 -4.21 -1.83 -22.52
CA PRO A 504 -3.09 -2.77 -22.63
C PRO A 504 -2.35 -2.71 -23.97
N GLN A 505 -2.95 -2.11 -25.00
CA GLN A 505 -2.39 -2.07 -26.36
C GLN A 505 -1.21 -1.12 -26.45
N LEU A 506 -1.34 0.06 -25.85
CA LEU A 506 -0.26 1.04 -25.77
C LEU A 506 0.99 0.45 -25.09
N VAL A 507 0.79 -0.27 -23.98
CA VAL A 507 1.90 -0.93 -23.27
C VAL A 507 2.56 -1.99 -24.16
N ARG A 508 1.77 -2.79 -24.89
CA ARG A 508 2.32 -3.80 -25.79
C ARG A 508 3.09 -3.21 -26.95
N ASP A 509 2.57 -2.17 -27.58
CA ASP A 509 3.18 -1.55 -28.74
C ASP A 509 4.46 -0.78 -28.38
N HIS A 510 4.49 -0.12 -27.22
CA HIS A 510 5.62 0.74 -26.83
C HIS A 510 6.62 0.08 -25.88
N LEU A 511 6.16 -0.69 -24.89
CA LEU A 511 7.05 -1.29 -23.87
C LEU A 511 7.39 -2.76 -24.13
N LEU A 512 6.46 -3.54 -24.68
CA LEU A 512 6.56 -5.00 -24.72
C LEU A 512 6.63 -5.59 -26.14
N HIS A 513 6.82 -4.76 -27.16
CA HIS A 513 6.85 -5.18 -28.57
C HIS A 513 8.10 -6.01 -28.89
N SER A 514 9.17 -5.88 -28.09
CA SER A 514 10.39 -6.67 -28.22
C SER A 514 11.00 -6.96 -26.84
N PRO A 515 11.77 -8.06 -26.69
CA PRO A 515 12.48 -8.35 -25.45
C PRO A 515 13.49 -7.26 -25.06
N VAL A 516 14.05 -6.55 -26.04
CA VAL A 516 14.99 -5.44 -25.82
C VAL A 516 14.27 -4.23 -25.22
N ALA A 517 13.10 -3.87 -25.75
CA ALA A 517 12.29 -2.79 -25.19
C ALA A 517 11.80 -3.12 -23.78
N ALA A 518 11.37 -4.38 -23.55
CA ALA A 518 10.99 -4.84 -22.23
C ALA A 518 12.18 -4.77 -21.24
N ALA A 519 13.40 -5.12 -21.68
CA ALA A 519 14.60 -5.00 -20.84
C ALA A 519 14.93 -3.56 -20.49
N GLN A 520 14.88 -2.65 -21.46
CA GLN A 520 15.04 -1.21 -21.22
C GLN A 520 13.99 -0.68 -20.24
N PHE A 521 12.75 -1.18 -20.33
CA PHE A 521 11.69 -0.84 -19.41
C PHE A 521 12.01 -1.25 -17.96
N PHE A 522 12.38 -2.52 -17.76
CA PHE A 522 12.74 -3.04 -16.43
C PHE A 522 14.00 -2.37 -15.88
N ASP A 523 14.99 -2.04 -16.71
CA ASP A 523 16.18 -1.31 -16.29
C ASP A 523 15.84 0.12 -15.83
N THR A 524 14.96 0.81 -16.56
CA THR A 524 14.46 2.15 -16.20
C THR A 524 13.75 2.14 -14.85
N LEU A 525 12.87 1.16 -14.62
CA LEU A 525 12.18 1.02 -13.33
C LEU A 525 13.11 0.53 -12.21
N THR A 526 14.10 -0.30 -12.51
CA THR A 526 15.14 -0.69 -11.55
C THR A 526 15.90 0.53 -11.05
N LEU A 527 16.23 1.48 -11.93
CA LEU A 527 16.84 2.76 -11.53
C LEU A 527 15.91 3.57 -10.60
N CYS A 528 14.60 3.59 -10.89
CA CYS A 528 13.60 4.32 -10.10
C CYS A 528 13.35 3.69 -8.71
N LEU A 529 13.38 2.35 -8.62
CA LEU A 529 13.11 1.60 -7.39
C LEU A 529 14.37 1.36 -6.53
N SER A 530 15.57 1.52 -7.08
CA SER A 530 16.83 1.31 -6.34
C SER A 530 17.26 2.52 -5.49
N GLN A 531 17.98 2.25 -4.39
CA GLN A 531 18.59 3.30 -3.53
C GLN A 531 19.68 4.13 -4.24
N ASN A 532 20.27 3.64 -5.33
CA ASN A 532 21.39 4.28 -6.06
C ASN A 532 20.97 5.50 -6.90
N SER A 533 19.77 6.03 -6.70
CA SER A 533 19.40 7.41 -7.02
C SER A 533 20.09 8.44 -6.10
N VAL A 534 21.17 8.04 -5.40
CA VAL A 534 22.11 8.87 -4.65
C VAL A 534 23.56 8.51 -5.05
N PHE A 535 24.03 9.14 -6.13
CA PHE A 535 25.27 9.90 -6.07
C PHE A 535 24.87 11.35 -6.37
N PRO A 536 24.51 12.11 -5.33
CA PRO A 536 25.32 13.28 -5.04
C PRO A 536 25.78 13.24 -3.58
N GLY A 537 26.97 13.80 -3.34
CA GLY A 537 27.61 13.82 -2.04
C GLY A 537 26.72 14.38 -0.93
N SER A 538 27.08 14.01 0.30
CA SER A 538 26.72 14.64 1.58
C SER A 538 25.76 15.83 1.44
N LEU A 539 24.51 15.61 1.85
CA LEU A 539 23.44 16.61 1.94
C LEU A 539 23.90 17.88 2.71
N ASP A 540 24.94 17.76 3.55
CA ASP A 540 25.55 18.87 4.29
C ASP A 540 26.36 19.84 3.41
N LYS A 541 26.82 19.43 2.22
CA LYS A 541 27.54 20.34 1.28
C LYS A 541 26.61 21.12 0.35
N LEU A 542 25.41 20.60 0.05
CA LEU A 542 24.42 21.31 -0.79
C LEU A 542 23.56 22.30 0.00
N LEU A 543 23.47 22.16 1.33
CA LEU A 543 22.85 23.16 2.20
C LEU A 543 23.71 24.42 2.38
N LEU A 544 24.99 24.38 2.02
CA LEU A 544 25.92 25.52 2.13
C LEU A 544 26.14 26.28 0.81
N GLU A 545 25.73 25.75 -0.35
CA GLU A 545 26.05 26.35 -1.66
C GLU A 545 24.85 26.77 -2.54
N LYS A 546 23.61 26.80 -2.03
CA LYS A 546 22.50 27.44 -2.75
C LYS A 546 22.06 28.75 -2.09
N PRO A 547 22.20 29.92 -2.76
CA PRO A 547 21.50 31.12 -2.34
C PRO A 547 20.00 30.87 -2.47
N SER A 548 19.28 31.18 -1.40
CA SER A 548 17.83 31.08 -1.24
C SER A 548 17.04 31.44 -2.51
N SER A 549 16.58 30.43 -3.26
CA SER A 549 15.40 30.57 -4.11
C SER A 549 14.19 30.44 -3.20
N VAL A 550 13.63 31.60 -2.84
CA VAL A 550 12.40 31.75 -2.08
C VAL A 550 11.27 30.95 -2.75
N GLY A 551 10.63 30.07 -1.96
CA GLY A 551 9.21 29.72 -2.15
C GLY A 551 8.87 28.36 -2.76
N TYR A 552 9.17 27.27 -2.06
CA TYR A 552 8.29 26.09 -2.03
C TYR A 552 8.33 25.50 -0.61
N LEU A 553 7.47 26.03 0.28
CA LEU A 553 7.03 25.24 1.42
C LEU A 553 6.27 24.04 0.85
N ARG A 554 6.61 22.81 1.30
CA ARG A 554 5.86 21.58 1.03
C ARG A 554 4.36 21.88 1.00
N SER A 555 3.71 21.62 -0.14
CA SER A 555 2.27 21.85 -0.27
C SER A 555 1.55 21.14 0.87
N ILE A 556 0.66 21.85 1.56
CA ILE A 556 -0.13 21.32 2.68
C ILE A 556 -0.92 20.06 2.26
N THR A 557 -1.15 19.83 0.95
CA THR A 557 -1.65 18.58 0.37
C THR A 557 -0.73 17.38 0.59
N GLU A 558 0.60 17.53 0.51
CA GLU A 558 1.55 16.46 0.85
C GLU A 558 1.52 16.12 2.35
N MET A 559 1.17 17.08 3.21
CA MET A 559 1.03 16.88 4.67
C MET A 559 -0.40 16.48 5.11
N LYS A 560 -1.41 16.62 4.25
CA LYS A 560 -2.82 16.24 4.54
C LYS A 560 -3.24 14.95 3.87
N ALA A 561 -2.62 14.56 2.77
CA ALA A 561 -2.93 13.29 2.12
C ALA A 561 -2.21 12.10 2.80
N THR A 562 -1.59 12.32 3.97
CA THR A 562 -1.27 11.29 4.98
C THR A 562 -2.52 10.67 5.61
N THR A 563 -3.67 11.37 5.60
CA THR A 563 -4.90 10.86 6.24
C THR A 563 -5.80 9.97 5.37
N PHE A 564 -5.54 9.81 4.07
CA PHE A 564 -6.44 9.05 3.18
C PHE A 564 -6.11 7.55 3.06
N PHE A 565 -4.84 7.15 3.24
CA PHE A 565 -4.43 5.74 3.19
C PHE A 565 -4.44 5.04 4.57
N GLU A 566 -4.64 5.78 5.67
CA GLU A 566 -4.72 5.20 7.03
C GLU A 566 -6.13 4.77 7.44
N ASN A 567 -7.14 4.90 6.57
CA ASN A 567 -8.55 4.78 6.96
C ASN A 567 -9.26 3.47 6.56
N GLU A 568 -8.55 2.45 6.07
CA GLU A 568 -9.20 1.16 5.76
C GLU A 568 -9.14 0.09 6.86
N LYS A 569 -8.41 0.28 7.97
CA LYS A 569 -8.47 -0.65 9.11
C LYS A 569 -8.28 0.08 10.45
N LYS A 570 -9.37 0.63 11.02
CA LYS A 570 -9.41 1.01 12.46
C LYS A 570 -10.70 0.51 13.11
N THR A 571 -10.62 -0.65 13.74
CA THR A 571 -11.29 -0.89 15.04
C THR A 571 -10.21 -1.21 16.05
N ALA A 572 -10.04 -0.28 17.00
CA ALA A 572 -8.97 -0.25 17.97
C ALA A 572 -9.26 -1.15 19.18
N VAL A 573 -8.22 -1.84 19.65
CA VAL A 573 -7.93 -1.92 21.09
C VAL A 573 -6.45 -1.57 21.26
N GLU A 574 -6.20 -0.38 21.79
CA GLU A 574 -4.87 0.14 22.10
C GLU A 574 -4.27 -0.61 23.31
N SER A 575 -3.01 -1.02 23.19
CA SER A 575 -2.14 -1.21 24.35
C SER A 575 -0.75 -0.67 24.04
N ASN A 576 -0.44 0.46 24.66
CA ASN A 576 0.86 1.13 24.60
C ASN A 576 1.92 0.32 25.36
N ALA A 577 2.98 -0.12 24.67
CA ALA A 577 4.25 -0.48 25.29
C ALA A 577 5.40 0.00 24.40
N PHE A 578 6.23 0.89 24.95
CA PHE A 578 7.49 1.32 24.36
C PHE A 578 8.44 0.11 24.19
N GLU A 579 8.83 -0.21 22.96
CA GLU A 579 9.86 -1.22 22.67
C GLU A 579 11.01 -0.65 21.83
N ASN A 580 12.21 -1.20 22.06
CA ASN A 580 13.52 -0.78 21.54
C ASN A 580 13.65 -0.82 20.00
N PRO A 581 14.46 0.06 19.38
CA PRO A 581 14.58 0.16 17.90
C PRO A 581 15.46 -0.92 17.22
N SER A 582 15.92 -1.95 17.93
CA SER A 582 16.96 -2.88 17.44
C SER A 582 16.55 -4.35 17.35
N SER A 583 15.25 -4.66 17.41
CA SER A 583 14.74 -5.99 17.09
C SER A 583 13.85 -5.90 15.86
N PHE A 584 14.28 -6.48 14.73
CA PHE A 584 13.41 -6.76 13.59
C PHE A 584 12.34 -7.77 14.03
N LYS A 585 11.25 -7.29 14.62
CA LYS A 585 10.00 -8.02 14.64
C LYS A 585 9.43 -7.92 13.24
N ILE A 586 9.26 -9.08 12.59
CA ILE A 586 8.40 -9.25 11.42
C ILE A 586 7.09 -8.53 11.77
N GLN A 587 6.84 -7.39 11.13
CA GLN A 587 5.61 -6.65 11.36
C GLN A 587 4.45 -7.55 10.94
N ASN A 588 3.56 -7.85 11.89
CA ASN A 588 2.24 -8.34 11.59
C ASN A 588 1.50 -7.25 10.80
N GLU A 589 1.48 -7.35 9.47
CA GLU A 589 0.35 -6.88 8.67
C GLU A 589 0.36 -7.55 7.28
N TYR A 590 -0.71 -8.28 7.03
CA TYR A 590 -0.97 -9.25 5.96
C TYR A 590 -1.15 -8.63 4.56
N ASP A 591 -0.41 -7.59 4.20
CA ASP A 591 -0.56 -6.92 2.89
C ASP A 591 0.69 -7.15 2.01
N LEU A 592 0.59 -8.14 1.12
CA LEU A 592 1.52 -8.34 -0.01
C LEU A 592 1.01 -7.59 -1.25
N PRO A 593 1.91 -7.01 -2.08
CA PRO A 593 3.35 -6.88 -1.90
C PRO A 593 3.67 -5.74 -0.93
N SER A 594 4.51 -5.98 0.07
CA SER A 594 4.86 -4.93 1.02
C SER A 594 6.01 -4.08 0.49
N MET A 595 5.90 -2.77 0.73
CA MET A 595 6.84 -1.77 0.25
C MET A 595 8.28 -2.06 0.73
N PRO A 596 9.31 -1.84 -0.13
CA PRO A 596 10.68 -2.03 0.31
C PRO A 596 11.08 -1.16 1.50
N PRO A 597 11.97 -1.62 2.39
CA PRO A 597 12.24 -0.98 3.67
C PRO A 597 12.89 0.39 3.44
N TRP A 598 13.56 0.58 2.30
CA TRP A 598 14.22 1.83 1.94
C TRP A 598 13.29 2.88 1.36
N PHE A 599 12.09 2.49 0.93
CA PHE A 599 11.04 3.43 0.57
C PHE A 599 10.29 3.98 1.79
N SER A 600 10.40 3.38 2.98
CA SER A 600 9.81 3.93 4.22
C SER A 600 10.35 5.31 4.58
N SER A 601 11.62 5.59 4.23
CA SER A 601 12.26 6.90 4.38
C SER A 601 11.92 7.89 3.25
N ARG A 602 11.39 7.39 2.12
CA ARG A 602 11.00 8.15 0.93
C ARG A 602 9.48 8.23 0.83
N ASN A 603 8.96 9.08 -0.05
CA ASN A 603 7.53 9.31 -0.18
C ASN A 603 6.78 8.00 -0.53
N GLN A 604 6.05 7.40 0.41
CA GLN A 604 5.33 6.12 0.24
C GLN A 604 4.43 6.12 -1.00
N LYS A 605 3.84 7.26 -1.34
CA LYS A 605 2.97 7.42 -2.51
C LYS A 605 3.69 7.25 -3.85
N LEU A 606 4.98 7.59 -3.89
CA LEU A 606 5.79 7.39 -5.08
C LEU A 606 5.93 5.89 -5.36
N TYR A 607 6.17 5.09 -4.31
CA TYR A 607 6.20 3.64 -4.44
C TYR A 607 4.88 3.11 -5.00
N TYR A 608 3.74 3.49 -4.43
CA TYR A 608 2.44 3.03 -4.93
C TYR A 608 2.14 3.45 -6.37
N ALA A 609 2.63 4.62 -6.82
CA ALA A 609 2.51 5.04 -8.21
C ALA A 609 3.37 4.17 -9.15
N LEU A 610 4.63 3.90 -8.78
CA LEU A 610 5.55 3.03 -9.53
C LEU A 610 5.09 1.56 -9.54
N ALA A 611 4.63 1.06 -8.40
CA ALA A 611 4.02 -0.26 -8.26
C ALA A 611 2.76 -0.37 -9.13
N GLY A 612 1.90 0.66 -9.14
CA GLY A 612 0.74 0.72 -10.02
C GLY A 612 1.09 0.59 -11.51
N ILE A 613 2.19 1.22 -11.94
CA ILE A 613 2.71 1.09 -13.32
C ILE A 613 3.10 -0.36 -13.60
N ILE A 614 3.85 -1.00 -12.69
CA ILE A 614 4.26 -2.41 -12.82
C ILE A 614 3.05 -3.35 -12.87
N ARG A 615 2.04 -3.12 -12.01
CA ARG A 615 0.80 -3.91 -11.97
C ARG A 615 0.01 -3.82 -13.27
N LEU A 616 -0.11 -2.63 -13.86
CA LEU A 616 -0.79 -2.47 -15.15
C LEU A 616 0.01 -3.08 -16.30
N VAL A 617 1.34 -2.99 -16.25
CA VAL A 617 2.21 -3.63 -17.25
C VAL A 617 2.10 -5.15 -17.15
N SER A 618 2.06 -5.75 -15.96
CA SER A 618 1.84 -7.19 -15.81
C SER A 618 0.45 -7.59 -16.31
N LEU A 619 -0.60 -6.83 -15.96
CA LEU A 619 -1.95 -7.08 -16.43
C LEU A 619 -2.08 -6.98 -17.97
N SER A 620 -1.29 -6.10 -18.62
CA SER A 620 -1.29 -5.95 -20.08
C SER A 620 -0.79 -7.18 -20.85
N LEU A 621 -0.05 -8.06 -20.18
CA LEU A 621 0.43 -9.33 -20.76
C LEU A 621 -0.71 -10.32 -21.01
N ILE A 622 -1.81 -10.16 -20.26
CA ILE A 622 -2.94 -11.10 -20.26
C ILE A 622 -4.24 -10.43 -20.75
N ALA A 623 -4.35 -9.10 -20.62
CA ALA A 623 -5.52 -8.34 -21.06
C ALA A 623 -5.58 -8.14 -22.60
N GLY A 624 -6.80 -8.19 -23.16
CA GLY A 624 -7.10 -7.93 -24.57
C GLY A 624 -7.17 -9.18 -25.47
N ALA A 625 -7.55 -8.99 -26.74
CA ALA A 625 -7.93 -10.07 -27.66
C ALA A 625 -6.77 -10.86 -28.33
N ARG A 626 -5.51 -10.46 -28.12
CA ARG A 626 -4.31 -11.13 -28.64
C ARG A 626 -3.30 -11.33 -27.52
N SER A 627 -3.36 -12.43 -26.78
CA SER A 627 -2.33 -12.76 -25.77
C SER A 627 -1.24 -13.60 -26.45
N ASP A 628 -0.21 -12.95 -27.00
CA ASP A 628 0.79 -13.61 -27.86
C ASP A 628 1.85 -14.45 -27.09
N GLY A 629 1.58 -14.88 -25.86
CA GLY A 629 2.49 -15.77 -25.11
C GLY A 629 3.81 -15.12 -24.63
N ASN A 630 3.93 -13.78 -24.69
CA ASN A 630 5.15 -13.05 -24.30
C ASN A 630 5.44 -13.06 -22.78
N LEU A 631 4.51 -13.54 -21.95
CA LEU A 631 4.65 -13.60 -20.48
C LEU A 631 5.89 -14.38 -20.04
N SER A 632 6.23 -15.47 -20.75
CA SER A 632 7.40 -16.32 -20.44
C SER A 632 8.73 -15.61 -20.68
N ILE A 633 8.83 -14.80 -21.75
CA ILE A 633 10.04 -14.06 -22.09
C ILE A 633 10.21 -12.84 -21.18
N ILE A 634 9.10 -12.17 -20.86
CA ILE A 634 9.12 -10.90 -20.11
C ILE A 634 9.44 -11.15 -18.64
N LYS A 635 8.96 -12.25 -18.03
CA LYS A 635 9.35 -12.63 -16.66
C LYS A 635 10.85 -12.98 -16.54
N ASP A 636 11.45 -13.52 -17.60
CA ASP A 636 12.85 -13.98 -17.57
C ASP A 636 13.84 -12.82 -17.45
N ILE A 637 13.44 -11.59 -17.83
CA ILE A 637 14.26 -10.39 -17.71
C ILE A 637 14.59 -10.08 -16.23
N PRO A 638 13.60 -9.78 -15.36
CA PRO A 638 13.88 -9.58 -13.94
C PRO A 638 14.40 -10.84 -13.23
N LEU A 639 13.95 -12.04 -13.64
CA LEU A 639 14.49 -13.30 -13.08
C LEU A 639 15.98 -13.51 -13.40
N SER A 640 16.49 -12.96 -14.50
CA SER A 640 17.92 -13.09 -14.84
C SER A 640 18.85 -12.49 -13.78
N TYR A 641 18.43 -11.42 -13.09
CA TYR A 641 19.20 -10.82 -12.00
C TYR A 641 19.23 -11.72 -10.76
N MET A 642 18.11 -12.39 -10.44
CA MET A 642 18.04 -13.41 -9.39
C MET A 642 18.96 -14.59 -9.72
N ARG A 643 18.87 -15.13 -10.95
CA ARG A 643 19.72 -16.25 -11.40
C ARG A 643 21.22 -15.92 -11.37
N LYS A 644 21.59 -14.69 -11.75
CA LYS A 644 22.98 -14.20 -11.65
C LYS A 644 23.44 -14.16 -10.20
N LEU A 645 22.63 -13.59 -9.29
CA LEU A 645 22.93 -13.56 -7.87
C LEU A 645 23.11 -14.98 -7.31
N ILE A 646 22.18 -15.89 -7.62
CA ILE A 646 22.24 -17.30 -7.21
C ILE A 646 23.54 -17.94 -7.72
N GLY A 647 23.91 -17.73 -8.99
CA GLY A 647 25.17 -18.22 -9.56
C GLY A 647 26.42 -17.71 -8.84
N ASP A 648 26.46 -16.43 -8.50
CA ASP A 648 27.57 -15.82 -7.75
C ASP A 648 27.66 -16.32 -6.29
N ILE A 649 26.52 -16.57 -5.63
CA ILE A 649 26.49 -17.18 -4.29
C ILE A 649 27.00 -18.62 -4.34
N ARG A 650 26.62 -19.41 -5.36
CA ARG A 650 27.20 -20.76 -5.57
C ARG A 650 28.71 -20.72 -5.72
N HIS A 651 29.21 -19.75 -6.48
CA HIS A 651 30.65 -19.58 -6.66
C HIS A 651 31.37 -19.19 -5.36
N LYS A 652 30.73 -18.38 -4.51
CA LYS A 652 31.20 -18.07 -3.15
C LYS A 652 31.29 -19.32 -2.27
N GLU A 653 30.27 -20.18 -2.29
CA GLU A 653 30.28 -21.44 -1.54
C GLU A 653 31.40 -22.38 -2.01
N TYR A 654 31.60 -22.50 -3.33
CA TYR A 654 32.69 -23.29 -3.90
C TYR A 654 34.07 -22.75 -3.51
N THR A 655 34.26 -21.44 -3.53
CA THR A 655 35.53 -20.77 -3.18
C THR A 655 35.76 -20.63 -1.67
N LYS A 656 34.76 -20.98 -0.83
CA LYS A 656 34.76 -20.87 0.63
C LYS A 656 35.12 -19.46 1.14
N GLU A 657 34.71 -18.44 0.39
CA GLU A 657 34.96 -17.05 0.74
C GLU A 657 34.03 -16.55 1.87
N SER A 658 34.48 -15.58 2.68
CA SER A 658 33.64 -14.93 3.68
C SER A 658 32.63 -13.96 3.03
N TRP A 659 31.48 -13.74 3.68
CA TRP A 659 30.47 -12.78 3.17
C TRP A 659 31.02 -11.37 2.99
N GLN A 660 31.96 -10.96 3.85
CA GLN A 660 32.64 -9.67 3.75
C GLN A 660 33.55 -9.58 2.52
N SER A 661 34.39 -10.58 2.28
CA SER A 661 35.27 -10.60 1.10
C SER A 661 34.46 -10.66 -0.19
N TRP A 662 33.38 -11.46 -0.19
CA TRP A 662 32.46 -11.56 -1.31
C TRP A 662 31.77 -10.22 -1.59
N TYR A 663 31.15 -9.58 -0.60
CA TYR A 663 30.46 -8.31 -0.79
C TYR A 663 31.41 -7.19 -1.28
N ASN A 664 32.66 -7.20 -0.83
CA ASN A 664 33.68 -6.24 -1.21
C ASN A 664 34.26 -6.47 -2.62
N ARG A 665 33.94 -7.57 -3.30
CA ARG A 665 34.31 -7.71 -4.72
C ARG A 665 33.55 -6.68 -5.54
N THR A 666 34.22 -6.14 -6.55
CA THR A 666 33.65 -5.16 -7.47
C THR A 666 32.30 -5.63 -8.02
N ASN A 667 31.27 -4.78 -7.88
CA ASN A 667 29.90 -4.95 -8.40
C ASN A 667 28.97 -5.94 -7.69
N LEU A 668 29.39 -6.71 -6.68
CA LEU A 668 28.48 -7.68 -6.02
C LEU A 668 27.41 -7.02 -5.15
N GLY A 669 27.73 -5.93 -4.44
CA GLY A 669 26.71 -5.13 -3.76
C GLY A 669 25.66 -4.53 -4.72
N LYS A 670 26.07 -4.18 -5.95
CA LYS A 670 25.15 -3.72 -7.01
C LYS A 670 24.27 -4.86 -7.51
N LEU A 671 24.82 -6.07 -7.63
CA LEU A 671 24.05 -7.26 -8.05
C LEU A 671 22.98 -7.63 -7.02
N VAL A 672 23.31 -7.63 -5.72
CA VAL A 672 22.34 -7.86 -4.63
C VAL A 672 21.22 -6.81 -4.67
N ARG A 673 21.57 -5.54 -4.90
CA ARG A 673 20.58 -4.47 -5.10
C ARG A 673 19.68 -4.69 -6.31
N GLN A 674 20.25 -5.11 -7.45
CA GLN A 674 19.49 -5.38 -8.67
C GLN A 674 18.54 -6.57 -8.49
N ALA A 675 19.02 -7.64 -7.86
CA ALA A 675 18.21 -8.81 -7.55
C ALA A 675 17.07 -8.49 -6.56
N SER A 676 17.35 -7.75 -5.48
CA SER A 676 16.31 -7.33 -4.52
C SER A 676 15.27 -6.38 -5.15
N THR A 677 15.70 -5.49 -6.05
CA THR A 677 14.78 -4.62 -6.80
C THR A 677 13.95 -5.43 -7.80
N SER A 678 14.57 -6.40 -8.49
CA SER A 678 13.87 -7.33 -9.39
C SER A 678 12.87 -8.21 -8.63
N ALA A 679 13.18 -8.65 -7.41
CA ALA A 679 12.27 -9.36 -6.54
C ALA A 679 11.03 -8.51 -6.20
N CYS A 680 11.22 -7.25 -5.82
CA CYS A 680 10.13 -6.30 -5.62
C CYS A 680 9.25 -6.16 -6.89
N MET A 681 9.86 -6.00 -8.06
CA MET A 681 9.11 -5.91 -9.32
C MET A 681 8.35 -7.20 -9.64
N LEU A 682 8.94 -8.37 -9.44
CA LEU A 682 8.29 -9.66 -9.64
C LEU A 682 7.08 -9.83 -8.72
N ASN A 683 7.20 -9.41 -7.45
CA ASN A 683 6.10 -9.47 -6.50
C ASN A 683 4.94 -8.55 -6.93
N GLU A 684 5.25 -7.32 -7.36
CA GLU A 684 4.26 -6.37 -7.90
C GLU A 684 3.63 -6.86 -9.22
N MET A 685 4.41 -7.55 -10.06
CA MET A 685 3.88 -8.18 -11.28
C MET A 685 2.88 -9.27 -10.94
N ILE A 686 3.21 -10.18 -10.01
CA ILE A 686 2.32 -11.27 -9.58
C ILE A 686 1.06 -10.69 -8.95
N PHE A 687 1.18 -9.69 -8.06
CA PHE A 687 0.01 -9.07 -7.45
C PHE A 687 -0.86 -8.33 -8.47
N GLY A 688 -0.27 -7.68 -9.48
CA GLY A 688 -1.02 -7.03 -10.56
C GLY A 688 -1.94 -7.98 -11.34
N LEU A 689 -1.69 -9.30 -11.27
CA LEU A 689 -2.50 -10.34 -11.88
C LEU A 689 -3.62 -10.87 -10.96
N SER A 690 -3.70 -10.38 -9.71
CA SER A 690 -4.73 -10.76 -8.75
C SER A 690 -6.03 -9.97 -8.96
N ASP A 691 -7.16 -10.58 -8.60
CA ASP A 691 -8.47 -9.92 -8.64
C ASP A 691 -8.51 -8.68 -7.74
N GLN A 692 -7.85 -8.75 -6.57
CA GLN A 692 -7.74 -7.63 -5.63
C GLN A 692 -7.04 -6.41 -6.25
N ALA A 693 -5.95 -6.62 -7.00
CA ALA A 693 -5.26 -5.51 -7.67
C ALA A 693 -6.12 -4.86 -8.76
N ILE A 694 -6.88 -5.68 -9.50
CA ILE A 694 -7.80 -5.21 -10.54
C ILE A 694 -8.92 -4.38 -9.91
N ASP A 695 -9.50 -4.84 -8.80
CA ASP A 695 -10.58 -4.14 -8.11
C ASP A 695 -10.08 -2.84 -7.44
N ASN A 696 -8.86 -2.82 -6.89
CA ASN A 696 -8.21 -1.61 -6.41
C ASN A 696 -8.00 -0.55 -7.51
N LEU A 697 -7.75 -0.99 -8.75
CA LEU A 697 -7.63 -0.09 -9.90
C LEU A 697 -9.00 0.44 -10.35
N LYS A 698 -10.05 -0.41 -10.33
CA LYS A 698 -11.43 0.00 -10.67
C LYS A 698 -11.98 1.00 -9.67
N THR A 699 -11.77 0.76 -8.37
CA THR A 699 -12.20 1.69 -7.30
C THR A 699 -11.50 3.04 -7.43
N ARG A 700 -10.19 3.03 -7.71
CA ARG A 700 -9.40 4.27 -7.86
C ARG A 700 -9.81 5.16 -9.04
N PHE A 701 -10.24 4.57 -10.17
CA PHE A 701 -10.54 5.30 -11.41
C PHE A 701 -12.02 5.30 -11.80
N HIS A 702 -12.92 4.91 -10.88
CA HIS A 702 -14.39 4.92 -11.02
C HIS A 702 -14.97 4.44 -12.37
N ASN A 703 -14.23 3.60 -13.12
CA ASN A 703 -14.58 3.27 -14.49
C ASN A 703 -15.49 2.04 -14.57
N LYS A 704 -16.64 2.18 -15.24
CA LYS A 704 -17.63 1.11 -15.47
C LYS A 704 -17.30 0.24 -16.69
N LYS A 705 -16.44 0.68 -17.61
CA LYS A 705 -15.94 -0.07 -18.77
C LYS A 705 -14.50 -0.48 -18.52
N SER A 706 -14.24 -1.69 -18.02
CA SER A 706 -12.86 -2.14 -17.87
C SER A 706 -12.27 -2.52 -19.22
N ILE A 707 -11.53 -1.59 -19.85
CA ILE A 707 -10.63 -1.86 -20.99
C ILE A 707 -9.65 -3.01 -20.66
N TRP A 708 -9.39 -3.20 -19.37
CA TRP A 708 -8.54 -4.23 -18.76
C TRP A 708 -9.24 -5.57 -18.48
N HIS A 709 -10.35 -5.89 -19.17
CA HIS A 709 -11.03 -7.16 -18.96
C HIS A 709 -10.15 -8.35 -19.38
N VAL A 710 -9.98 -9.32 -18.47
CA VAL A 710 -9.22 -10.54 -18.71
C VAL A 710 -10.18 -11.72 -18.88
N SER A 711 -10.18 -12.37 -20.04
CA SER A 711 -10.86 -13.65 -20.24
C SER A 711 -9.85 -14.79 -20.06
N LEU A 712 -9.83 -15.41 -18.88
CA LEU A 712 -8.96 -16.55 -18.55
C LEU A 712 -9.36 -17.81 -19.33
N ASN A 713 -8.82 -17.95 -20.54
CA ASN A 713 -8.88 -19.21 -21.29
C ASN A 713 -7.92 -20.23 -20.65
N LYS A 714 -8.15 -21.53 -20.92
CA LYS A 714 -7.33 -22.63 -20.36
C LYS A 714 -5.82 -22.43 -20.62
N ASP A 715 -5.46 -21.99 -21.83
CA ASP A 715 -4.06 -21.80 -22.23
C ASP A 715 -3.39 -20.65 -21.45
N ILE A 716 -4.11 -19.55 -21.22
CA ILE A 716 -3.65 -18.42 -20.43
C ILE A 716 -3.43 -18.83 -18.96
N ARG A 717 -4.34 -19.63 -18.40
CA ARG A 717 -4.22 -20.15 -17.03
C ARG A 717 -2.98 -21.03 -16.88
N ILE A 718 -2.70 -21.89 -17.87
CA ILE A 718 -1.49 -22.74 -17.88
C ILE A 718 -0.23 -21.86 -17.92
N GLN A 719 -0.19 -20.87 -18.82
CA GLN A 719 0.95 -19.94 -18.92
C GLN A 719 1.16 -19.13 -17.62
N LEU A 720 0.08 -18.76 -16.93
CA LEU A 720 0.15 -18.06 -15.65
C LEU A 720 0.70 -18.97 -14.54
N ILE A 721 0.23 -20.22 -14.45
CA ILE A 721 0.74 -21.22 -13.51
C ILE A 721 2.23 -21.48 -13.77
N ASP A 722 2.63 -21.65 -15.03
CA ASP A 722 4.04 -21.81 -15.41
C ASP A 722 4.87 -20.55 -15.09
N CYS A 723 4.29 -19.36 -15.24
CA CYS A 723 4.91 -18.09 -14.88
C CYS A 723 5.21 -18.01 -13.38
N ILE A 724 4.16 -18.11 -12.57
CA ILE A 724 4.25 -18.07 -11.10
C ILE A 724 5.16 -19.18 -10.60
N GLY A 725 5.00 -20.40 -11.12
CA GLY A 725 5.82 -21.56 -10.76
C GLY A 725 7.31 -21.37 -11.04
N SER A 726 7.66 -20.75 -12.18
CA SER A 726 9.07 -20.43 -12.48
C SER A 726 9.64 -19.36 -11.55
N ILE A 727 8.84 -18.37 -11.18
CA ILE A 727 9.27 -17.31 -10.25
C ILE A 727 9.49 -17.91 -8.86
N LEU A 728 8.51 -18.68 -8.37
CA LEU A 728 8.61 -19.40 -7.09
C LEU A 728 9.80 -20.33 -7.06
N HIS A 729 10.08 -21.05 -8.14
CA HIS A 729 11.25 -21.93 -8.22
C HIS A 729 12.57 -21.20 -7.96
N GLU A 730 12.76 -19.98 -8.49
CA GLU A 730 13.97 -19.20 -8.20
C GLU A 730 14.01 -18.75 -6.73
N TYR A 731 12.87 -18.36 -6.14
CA TYR A 731 12.78 -18.04 -4.70
C TYR A 731 13.04 -19.25 -3.79
N LEU A 732 12.77 -20.47 -4.26
CA LEU A 732 13.09 -21.70 -3.54
C LEU A 732 14.59 -22.06 -3.60
N SER A 733 15.42 -21.27 -4.26
CA SER A 733 16.85 -21.54 -4.32
C SER A 733 17.50 -21.36 -2.93
N PRO A 734 18.29 -22.35 -2.46
CA PRO A 734 18.91 -22.33 -1.14
C PRO A 734 19.85 -21.13 -0.94
N GLU A 735 20.47 -20.66 -2.04
CA GLU A 735 21.37 -19.53 -2.04
C GLU A 735 20.69 -18.24 -1.56
N VAL A 736 19.40 -18.08 -1.90
CA VAL A 736 18.60 -16.92 -1.47
C VAL A 736 18.42 -16.97 0.04
N TRP A 737 17.98 -18.10 0.60
CA TRP A 737 17.71 -18.26 2.03
C TRP A 737 18.96 -18.29 2.92
N ASN A 738 20.13 -18.61 2.35
CA ASN A 738 21.42 -18.57 3.04
C ASN A 738 21.98 -17.14 3.20
N LEU A 739 21.35 -16.13 2.61
CA LEU A 739 21.78 -14.74 2.74
C LEU A 739 21.63 -14.24 4.19
N PRO A 740 22.64 -13.51 4.72
CA PRO A 740 22.62 -13.04 6.10
C PRO A 740 21.61 -11.90 6.30
N LEU A 741 20.82 -11.99 7.36
CA LEU A 741 19.84 -10.97 7.75
C LEU A 741 20.33 -10.05 8.89
N ASP A 742 21.27 -10.52 9.71
CA ASP A 742 21.78 -9.78 10.87
C ASP A 742 23.30 -9.69 10.90
N GLN A 743 23.84 -8.62 11.50
CA GLN A 743 25.28 -8.42 11.68
C GLN A 743 25.96 -9.56 12.48
N SER A 744 25.23 -10.20 13.39
CA SER A 744 25.72 -11.35 14.17
C SER A 744 26.14 -12.54 13.31
N SER A 745 25.57 -12.66 12.10
CA SER A 745 25.81 -13.78 11.19
C SER A 745 27.06 -13.62 10.30
N VAL A 746 27.64 -12.41 10.23
CA VAL A 746 28.73 -12.06 9.29
C VAL A 746 30.11 -12.00 9.96
N GLY A 747 30.19 -12.11 11.30
CA GLY A 747 31.44 -11.95 12.05
C GLY A 747 31.87 -10.47 12.15
N SER A 748 32.86 -10.17 13.00
CA SER A 748 33.26 -8.79 13.33
C SER A 748 33.86 -8.04 12.12
N GLY A 749 33.05 -7.28 11.39
CA GLY A 749 33.47 -6.40 10.30
C GLY A 749 32.36 -5.44 9.86
N ASP A 750 32.74 -4.26 9.37
CA ASP A 750 31.82 -3.22 8.85
C ASP A 750 31.21 -3.66 7.50
N VAL A 751 30.02 -4.25 7.53
CA VAL A 751 29.17 -4.45 6.35
C VAL A 751 28.01 -3.46 6.42
N ALA A 752 27.76 -2.74 5.33
CA ALA A 752 26.75 -1.70 5.28
C ALA A 752 25.35 -2.23 5.62
N VAL A 753 24.58 -1.49 6.43
CA VAL A 753 23.20 -1.85 6.84
C VAL A 753 22.29 -2.09 5.63
N HIS A 754 22.57 -1.41 4.50
CA HIS A 754 21.86 -1.58 3.23
C HIS A 754 21.90 -3.01 2.68
N PHE A 755 22.96 -3.78 2.94
CA PHE A 755 23.08 -5.17 2.51
C PHE A 755 22.02 -6.06 3.18
N PHE A 756 21.81 -5.88 4.48
CA PHE A 756 20.80 -6.63 5.23
C PHE A 756 19.37 -6.25 4.82
N HIS A 757 19.12 -4.97 4.54
CA HIS A 757 17.83 -4.52 3.98
C HIS A 757 17.52 -5.12 2.60
N ASP A 758 18.54 -5.32 1.77
CA ASP A 758 18.38 -5.93 0.43
C ASP A 758 18.11 -7.43 0.53
N ASN A 759 18.80 -8.11 1.45
CA ASN A 759 18.57 -9.53 1.72
C ASN A 759 17.17 -9.76 2.33
N ALA A 760 16.71 -8.87 3.20
CA ALA A 760 15.36 -8.93 3.77
C ALA A 760 14.27 -8.82 2.69
N MET A 761 14.48 -8.00 1.64
CA MET A 761 13.57 -7.92 0.50
C MET A 761 13.49 -9.21 -0.31
N LEU A 762 14.61 -9.91 -0.47
CA LEU A 762 14.63 -11.22 -1.13
C LEU A 762 13.87 -12.28 -0.31
N HIS A 763 13.82 -12.13 1.01
CA HIS A 763 13.15 -13.07 1.94
C HIS A 763 11.68 -12.72 2.22
N GLN A 764 11.20 -11.57 1.75
CA GLN A 764 9.83 -11.09 2.00
C GLN A 764 8.73 -11.96 1.35
N VAL A 765 9.11 -12.89 0.46
CA VAL A 765 8.20 -13.69 -0.38
C VAL A 765 7.59 -14.88 0.38
N GLY A 766 7.82 -14.97 1.69
CA GLY A 766 7.28 -16.04 2.55
C GLY A 766 5.78 -16.27 2.37
N HIS A 767 4.95 -15.22 2.33
CA HIS A 767 3.50 -15.39 2.16
C HIS A 767 3.08 -15.76 0.73
N LEU A 768 3.83 -15.38 -0.30
CA LEU A 768 3.56 -15.90 -1.65
C LEU A 768 3.87 -17.40 -1.73
N VAL A 769 4.92 -17.86 -1.05
CA VAL A 769 5.25 -19.28 -0.91
C VAL A 769 4.15 -20.04 -0.14
N LEU A 770 3.47 -19.40 0.82
CA LEU A 770 2.35 -20.00 1.56
C LEU A 770 1.09 -20.16 0.73
N GLU A 771 0.65 -19.08 0.07
CA GLU A 771 -0.52 -19.09 -0.82
C GLU A 771 -0.39 -20.10 -1.96
N ASN A 772 0.85 -20.50 -2.29
CA ASN A 772 1.17 -21.47 -3.33
C ASN A 772 1.89 -22.70 -2.75
N SER A 773 1.64 -23.03 -1.47
CA SER A 773 2.37 -24.07 -0.72
C SER A 773 2.19 -25.46 -1.33
N ASP A 774 1.04 -25.77 -1.91
CA ASP A 774 0.78 -26.98 -2.69
C ASP A 774 1.77 -27.15 -3.85
N TYR A 775 1.94 -26.12 -4.69
CA TYR A 775 2.89 -26.14 -5.80
C TYR A 775 4.34 -26.22 -5.31
N VAL A 776 4.67 -25.49 -4.25
CA VAL A 776 6.00 -25.48 -3.64
C VAL A 776 6.37 -26.87 -3.14
N ILE A 777 5.45 -27.53 -2.44
CA ILE A 777 5.66 -28.88 -1.90
C ILE A 777 5.77 -29.90 -3.02
N ASP A 778 4.93 -29.81 -4.06
CA ASP A 778 5.05 -30.63 -5.27
C ASP A 778 6.43 -30.48 -5.94
N SER A 779 6.94 -29.25 -6.03
CA SER A 779 8.27 -28.95 -6.57
C SER A 779 9.37 -29.59 -5.71
N ILE A 780 9.30 -29.44 -4.39
CA ILE A 780 10.24 -30.07 -3.44
C ILE A 780 10.19 -31.59 -3.57
N CYS A 781 9.01 -32.19 -3.65
CA CYS A 781 8.82 -33.63 -3.87
C CYS A 781 9.50 -34.10 -5.15
N ARG A 782 9.40 -33.34 -6.26
CA ARG A 782 10.08 -33.67 -7.52
C ARG A 782 11.60 -33.55 -7.39
N GLN A 783 12.10 -32.51 -6.74
CA GLN A 783 13.54 -32.32 -6.55
C GLN A 783 14.16 -33.39 -5.63
N LEU A 784 13.42 -33.85 -4.61
CA LEU A 784 13.81 -34.97 -3.75
C LEU A 784 13.98 -36.29 -4.50
N ARG A 785 13.33 -36.48 -5.66
CA ARG A 785 13.51 -37.69 -6.51
C ARG A 785 14.85 -37.71 -7.26
N TYR A 786 15.53 -36.57 -7.37
CA TYR A 786 16.77 -36.41 -8.13
C TYR A 786 17.83 -35.66 -7.31
N LEU A 787 18.27 -36.26 -6.20
CA LEU A 787 19.18 -35.63 -5.21
C LEU A 787 20.58 -35.35 -5.75
N ASP A 788 21.07 -36.16 -6.69
CA ASP A 788 22.37 -35.92 -7.34
C ASP A 788 22.43 -34.57 -8.06
N LEU A 789 21.29 -34.12 -8.58
CA LEU A 789 21.15 -32.81 -9.24
C LEU A 789 20.76 -31.71 -8.24
N ASN A 790 20.17 -32.09 -7.10
CA ASN A 790 19.58 -31.15 -6.14
C ASN A 790 20.00 -31.46 -4.68
N PRO A 791 21.30 -31.38 -4.34
CA PRO A 791 21.79 -31.75 -3.00
C PRO A 791 21.31 -30.79 -1.88
N HIS A 792 20.83 -29.60 -2.25
CA HIS A 792 20.47 -28.54 -1.32
C HIS A 792 19.00 -28.55 -0.86
N VAL A 793 18.14 -29.36 -1.49
CA VAL A 793 16.68 -29.44 -1.23
C VAL A 793 16.33 -29.60 0.25
N PRO A 794 17.05 -30.43 1.04
CA PRO A 794 16.76 -30.54 2.47
C PRO A 794 16.98 -29.23 3.23
N GLY A 795 17.96 -28.43 2.79
CA GLY A 795 18.22 -27.10 3.36
C GLY A 795 17.12 -26.09 3.03
N VAL A 796 16.59 -26.13 1.80
CA VAL A 796 15.45 -25.30 1.37
C VAL A 796 14.21 -25.61 2.22
N LEU A 797 13.89 -26.90 2.39
CA LEU A 797 12.75 -27.32 3.20
C LEU A 797 12.89 -26.86 4.67
N ALA A 798 14.09 -26.98 5.24
CA ALA A 798 14.38 -26.48 6.59
C ALA A 798 14.23 -24.95 6.69
N ALA A 799 14.67 -24.21 5.66
CA ALA A 799 14.55 -22.75 5.61
C ALA A 799 13.08 -22.30 5.54
N ILE A 800 12.26 -22.91 4.67
CA ILE A 800 10.83 -22.59 4.55
C ILE A 800 10.12 -22.72 5.91
N LEU A 801 10.37 -23.82 6.62
CA LEU A 801 9.74 -24.08 7.92
C LEU A 801 10.25 -23.18 9.06
N SER A 802 11.51 -22.77 9.00
CA SER A 802 12.13 -21.95 10.06
C SER A 802 11.90 -20.44 9.89
N TYR A 803 11.89 -19.93 8.66
CA TYR A 803 11.81 -18.49 8.37
C TYR A 803 10.40 -17.96 8.17
N ILE A 804 9.48 -18.77 7.64
CA ILE A 804 8.14 -18.29 7.28
C ILE A 804 7.21 -18.27 8.50
N GLY A 805 7.50 -19.07 9.54
CA GLY A 805 6.72 -19.04 10.79
C GLY A 805 5.27 -19.53 10.66
N VAL A 806 4.89 -20.13 9.54
CA VAL A 806 3.52 -20.62 9.24
C VAL A 806 3.53 -22.14 9.06
N ALA A 807 4.12 -22.83 10.04
CA ALA A 807 4.13 -24.30 10.08
C ALA A 807 2.72 -24.90 9.98
N HIS A 808 1.70 -24.23 10.54
CA HIS A 808 0.34 -24.74 10.62
C HIS A 808 -0.32 -25.06 9.26
N GLU A 809 -0.09 -24.25 8.23
CA GLU A 809 -0.69 -24.44 6.88
C GLU A 809 0.10 -25.42 6.01
N ILE A 810 1.43 -25.47 6.18
CA ILE A 810 2.30 -26.32 5.36
C ILE A 810 2.35 -27.76 5.89
N LEU A 811 2.26 -27.96 7.22
CA LEU A 811 2.36 -29.28 7.85
C LEU A 811 1.47 -30.35 7.20
N PRO A 812 0.18 -30.09 6.89
CA PRO A 812 -0.67 -31.07 6.21
C PRO A 812 -0.11 -31.61 4.89
N LEU A 813 0.70 -30.83 4.18
CA LEU A 813 1.28 -31.18 2.89
C LEU A 813 2.60 -31.95 3.01
N LEU A 814 3.21 -32.02 4.21
CA LEU A 814 4.56 -32.55 4.41
C LEU A 814 4.67 -34.07 4.53
N GLU A 815 3.56 -34.80 4.45
CA GLU A 815 3.57 -36.26 4.63
C GLU A 815 4.35 -36.99 3.51
N GLU A 816 4.21 -36.57 2.24
CA GLU A 816 4.98 -37.13 1.12
C GLU A 816 6.46 -36.72 1.14
N PRO A 817 6.83 -35.44 1.34
CA PRO A 817 8.22 -35.04 1.55
C PRO A 817 8.89 -35.81 2.69
N MET A 818 8.23 -35.94 3.84
CA MET A 818 8.76 -36.66 5.00
C MET A 818 9.00 -38.14 4.71
N ARG A 819 8.13 -38.78 3.91
CA ARG A 819 8.31 -40.17 3.47
C ARG A 819 9.57 -40.33 2.62
N SER A 820 9.79 -39.42 1.66
CA SER A 820 10.99 -39.41 0.81
C SER A 820 12.26 -39.17 1.64
N ILE A 821 12.23 -38.22 2.57
CA ILE A 821 13.36 -37.96 3.49
C ILE A 821 13.66 -39.17 4.38
N SER A 822 12.63 -39.88 4.85
CA SER A 822 12.79 -41.07 5.68
C SER A 822 13.56 -42.17 4.94
N GLN A 823 13.25 -42.40 3.65
CA GLN A 823 13.94 -43.37 2.80
C GLN A 823 15.43 -43.03 2.65
N GLU A 824 15.78 -41.75 2.51
CA GLU A 824 17.16 -41.30 2.41
C GLU A 824 17.96 -41.44 3.72
N LEU A 825 17.28 -41.34 4.86
CA LEU A 825 17.87 -41.56 6.18
C LEU A 825 18.02 -43.05 6.55
N GLU A 826 17.48 -43.97 5.74
CA GLU A 826 17.69 -45.40 5.91
C GLU A 826 19.17 -45.81 5.68
N ILE A 827 19.46 -47.10 5.81
CA ILE A 827 20.82 -47.61 5.63
C ILE A 827 21.30 -47.35 4.21
N LEU A 828 20.50 -47.66 3.17
CA LEU A 828 20.93 -47.54 1.77
C LEU A 828 21.12 -46.08 1.34
N GLY A 829 20.18 -45.18 1.63
CA GLY A 829 20.29 -43.76 1.29
C GLY A 829 21.51 -43.08 1.93
N ARG A 830 21.80 -43.37 3.20
CA ARG A 830 23.02 -42.85 3.88
C ARG A 830 24.34 -43.34 3.28
N HIS A 831 24.34 -44.50 2.60
CA HIS A 831 25.53 -44.96 1.87
C HIS A 831 25.65 -44.27 0.51
N GLN A 832 24.51 -43.99 -0.16
CA GLN A 832 24.49 -43.28 -1.44
C GLN A 832 24.85 -41.80 -1.29
N HIS A 833 24.33 -41.14 -0.25
CA HIS A 833 24.52 -39.70 0.00
C HIS A 833 25.01 -39.41 1.44
N PRO A 834 26.25 -39.80 1.80
CA PRO A 834 26.76 -39.67 3.16
C PRO A 834 26.93 -38.22 3.64
N GLU A 835 27.16 -37.28 2.71
CA GLU A 835 27.31 -35.84 2.96
C GLU A 835 25.95 -35.17 3.27
N LEU A 836 24.84 -35.70 2.75
CA LEU A 836 23.50 -35.11 2.90
C LEU A 836 22.79 -35.55 4.17
N THR A 837 23.29 -36.57 4.88
CA THR A 837 22.65 -37.12 6.09
C THR A 837 22.37 -36.06 7.15
N ILE A 838 23.28 -35.10 7.35
CA ILE A 838 23.08 -34.01 8.33
C ILE A 838 22.04 -33.00 7.82
N SER A 839 22.03 -32.69 6.53
CA SER A 839 21.05 -31.78 5.92
C SER A 839 19.63 -32.34 6.01
N PHE A 840 19.45 -33.63 5.74
CA PHE A 840 18.17 -34.32 5.94
C PHE A 840 17.76 -34.34 7.41
N LEU A 841 18.69 -34.62 8.34
CA LEU A 841 18.41 -34.56 9.77
C LEU A 841 17.97 -33.16 10.21
N ARG A 842 18.57 -32.09 9.67
CA ARG A 842 18.13 -30.71 9.96
C ARG A 842 16.73 -30.43 9.44
N ALA A 843 16.39 -30.89 8.24
CA ALA A 843 15.03 -30.78 7.71
C ALA A 843 14.02 -31.49 8.62
N VAL A 844 14.32 -32.73 9.05
CA VAL A 844 13.48 -33.48 9.99
C VAL A 844 13.38 -32.79 11.35
N ALA A 845 14.46 -32.15 11.83
CA ALA A 845 14.43 -31.40 13.08
C ALA A 845 13.47 -30.20 13.02
N GLU A 846 13.46 -29.44 11.92
CA GLU A 846 12.49 -28.35 11.76
C GLU A 846 11.05 -28.86 11.62
N ILE A 847 10.82 -29.98 10.91
CA ILE A 847 9.48 -30.62 10.85
C ILE A 847 9.03 -31.07 12.25
N ALA A 848 9.91 -31.69 13.03
CA ALA A 848 9.59 -32.15 14.39
C ALA A 848 9.30 -30.98 15.34
N LYS A 849 10.08 -29.90 15.23
CA LYS A 849 9.90 -28.68 16.01
C LYS A 849 8.60 -27.96 15.66
N ALA A 850 8.28 -27.83 14.37
CA ALA A 850 7.01 -27.34 13.87
C ALA A 850 5.83 -28.18 14.40
N SER A 851 5.93 -29.51 14.28
CA SER A 851 4.92 -30.44 14.79
C SER A 851 4.71 -30.32 16.30
N LYS A 852 5.77 -30.10 17.08
CA LYS A 852 5.69 -29.85 18.52
C LYS A 852 4.93 -28.55 18.85
N ILE A 853 5.26 -27.45 18.16
CA ILE A 853 4.60 -26.15 18.40
C ILE A 853 3.10 -26.25 18.14
N GLU A 854 2.70 -26.83 17.00
CA GLU A 854 1.30 -27.04 16.68
C GLU A 854 0.62 -27.98 17.68
N ALA A 855 1.26 -29.13 17.98
CA ALA A 855 0.72 -30.09 18.93
C ALA A 855 0.48 -29.50 20.32
N CYS A 856 1.34 -28.59 20.80
CA CYS A 856 1.14 -27.91 22.10
C CYS A 856 -0.13 -27.05 22.15
N SER A 857 -0.63 -26.57 21.01
CA SER A 857 -1.85 -25.76 20.95
C SER A 857 -3.13 -26.61 20.90
N LEU A 858 -3.06 -27.83 20.34
CA LEU A 858 -4.23 -28.69 20.09
C LEU A 858 -5.04 -29.03 21.35
N PRO A 859 -4.47 -29.42 22.50
CA PRO A 859 -5.26 -29.77 23.69
C PRO A 859 -6.10 -28.62 24.20
N SER A 860 -5.56 -27.40 24.19
CA SER A 860 -6.27 -26.20 24.66
C SER A 860 -7.42 -25.87 23.72
N GLN A 861 -7.21 -25.97 22.40
CA GLN A 861 -8.26 -25.78 21.40
C GLN A 861 -9.34 -26.85 21.51
N ALA A 862 -8.97 -28.12 21.67
CA ALA A 862 -9.91 -29.23 21.84
C ALA A 862 -10.70 -29.14 23.15
N GLU A 863 -10.08 -28.68 24.25
CA GLU A 863 -10.77 -28.45 25.52
C GLU A 863 -11.77 -27.29 25.44
N LEU A 864 -11.37 -26.17 24.83
CA LEU A 864 -12.27 -25.03 24.59
C LEU A 864 -13.44 -25.43 23.70
N TYR A 865 -13.15 -26.17 22.62
CA TYR A 865 -14.17 -26.68 21.72
C TYR A 865 -15.12 -27.64 22.42
N HIS A 866 -14.60 -28.57 23.23
CA HIS A 866 -15.42 -29.46 24.07
C HIS A 866 -16.36 -28.68 24.99
N LYS A 867 -15.85 -27.64 25.68
CA LYS A 867 -16.67 -26.77 26.54
C LYS A 867 -17.73 -26.03 25.75
N GLN A 868 -17.38 -25.51 24.57
CA GLN A 868 -18.31 -24.83 23.67
C GLN A 868 -19.43 -25.78 23.24
N VAL A 869 -19.10 -26.94 22.69
CA VAL A 869 -20.07 -27.95 22.25
C VAL A 869 -20.97 -28.39 23.39
N LYS A 870 -20.40 -28.63 24.59
CA LYS A 870 -21.17 -28.97 25.79
C LYS A 870 -22.14 -27.86 26.19
N SER A 871 -21.73 -26.60 26.10
CA SER A 871 -22.61 -25.45 26.39
C SER A 871 -23.71 -25.28 25.34
N GLU A 872 -23.40 -25.41 24.06
CA GLU A 872 -24.36 -25.33 22.96
C GLU A 872 -25.40 -26.45 23.05
N LEU A 873 -24.98 -27.67 23.39
CA LEU A 873 -25.89 -28.81 23.62
C LEU A 873 -26.77 -28.61 24.85
N SER A 874 -26.24 -28.04 25.94
CA SER A 874 -27.06 -27.71 27.12
C SER A 874 -28.12 -26.63 26.84
N CYS A 875 -27.86 -25.71 25.90
CA CYS A 875 -28.86 -24.74 25.46
C CYS A 875 -29.98 -25.40 24.63
N PHE A 876 -29.67 -26.45 23.87
CA PHE A 876 -30.68 -27.21 23.12
C PHE A 876 -31.57 -28.08 24.02
N GLU A 877 -31.08 -28.57 25.16
CA GLU A 877 -31.88 -29.27 26.17
C GLU A 877 -32.87 -28.33 26.89
N ASN A 878 -32.46 -27.09 27.19
CA ASN A 878 -33.29 -26.09 27.89
C ASN A 878 -34.35 -25.42 27.00
N GLY A 879 -34.28 -25.62 25.68
CA GLY A 879 -35.18 -25.04 24.68
C GLY A 879 -36.39 -25.88 24.33
N VAL A 880 -36.56 -27.09 24.89
CA VAL A 880 -37.70 -27.98 24.59
C VAL A 880 -38.92 -27.55 25.41
N PRO A 881 -39.97 -26.93 24.81
CA PRO A 881 -41.22 -26.73 25.51
C PRO A 881 -41.97 -28.06 25.49
N SER A 882 -42.23 -28.60 26.68
CA SER A 882 -43.23 -29.65 26.83
C SER A 882 -44.59 -29.05 26.51
N ASN A 883 -45.06 -29.16 25.27
CA ASN A 883 -46.45 -29.46 24.87
C ASN A 883 -46.73 -29.14 23.39
N SER A 884 -47.42 -30.09 22.75
CA SER A 884 -48.16 -30.11 21.48
C SER A 884 -48.46 -28.77 20.76
N GLU A 885 -48.02 -28.62 19.51
CA GLU A 885 -48.86 -28.48 18.29
C GLU A 885 -48.00 -28.31 17.01
N GLU A 886 -48.45 -28.94 15.92
CA GLU A 886 -47.74 -29.09 14.64
C GLU A 886 -47.77 -27.80 13.79
N SER A 887 -46.61 -27.43 13.19
CA SER A 887 -46.43 -26.81 11.85
C SER A 887 -45.27 -25.78 11.75
N GLU A 888 -44.70 -25.27 12.85
CA GLU A 888 -43.47 -24.43 12.82
C GLU A 888 -42.17 -25.23 13.09
N HIS A 889 -42.30 -26.52 13.44
CA HIS A 889 -41.20 -27.39 13.86
C HIS A 889 -40.19 -27.77 12.77
N LEU A 890 -40.55 -27.74 11.48
CA LEU A 890 -39.67 -28.24 10.41
C LEU A 890 -38.48 -27.29 10.14
N THR A 891 -38.69 -25.97 10.25
CA THR A 891 -37.64 -24.96 10.02
C THR A 891 -36.63 -24.89 11.17
N ASP A 892 -37.07 -25.09 12.42
CA ASP A 892 -36.16 -25.12 13.57
C ASP A 892 -35.39 -26.46 13.64
N PHE A 893 -36.04 -27.58 13.32
CA PHE A 893 -35.40 -28.90 13.26
C PHE A 893 -34.29 -28.98 12.19
N ASN A 894 -34.51 -28.40 11.01
CA ASN A 894 -33.47 -28.29 9.98
C ASN A 894 -32.31 -27.38 10.41
N LYS A 895 -32.61 -26.27 11.10
CA LYS A 895 -31.59 -25.35 11.62
C LYS A 895 -30.75 -25.97 12.75
N HIS A 896 -31.36 -26.82 13.59
CA HIS A 896 -30.64 -27.60 14.59
C HIS A 896 -29.74 -28.66 13.95
N LYS A 897 -30.25 -29.36 12.92
CA LYS A 897 -29.48 -30.33 12.16
C LYS A 897 -28.28 -29.68 11.44
N GLU A 898 -28.47 -28.56 10.73
CA GLU A 898 -27.38 -27.81 10.06
C GLU A 898 -26.29 -27.35 11.04
N LYS A 899 -26.66 -26.88 12.23
CA LYS A 899 -25.70 -26.49 13.27
C LYS A 899 -24.94 -27.69 13.83
N LEU A 900 -25.62 -28.81 14.08
CA LEU A 900 -25.00 -30.05 14.53
C LEU A 900 -24.07 -30.65 13.46
N GLU A 901 -24.43 -30.56 12.18
CA GLU A 901 -23.58 -30.93 11.04
C GLU A 901 -22.33 -30.04 10.95
N ALA A 902 -22.45 -28.74 11.18
CA ALA A 902 -21.29 -27.84 11.25
C ALA A 902 -20.35 -28.17 12.41
N ILE A 903 -20.90 -28.48 13.60
CA ILE A 903 -20.12 -28.93 14.77
C ILE A 903 -19.43 -30.27 14.49
N TYR A 904 -20.12 -31.20 13.84
CA TYR A 904 -19.55 -32.47 13.42
C TYR A 904 -18.42 -32.29 12.40
N PHE A 905 -18.63 -31.45 11.38
CA PHE A 905 -17.61 -31.19 10.35
C PHE A 905 -16.34 -30.56 10.94
N LYS A 906 -16.49 -29.61 11.86
CA LYS A 906 -15.36 -28.98 12.56
C LYS A 906 -14.62 -29.98 13.47
N LEU A 907 -15.34 -30.90 14.12
CA LEU A 907 -14.70 -32.00 14.86
C LEU A 907 -13.91 -32.92 13.92
N LYS A 908 -14.44 -33.22 12.74
CA LYS A 908 -13.78 -34.05 11.72
C LYS A 908 -12.51 -33.39 11.18
N GLU A 909 -12.55 -32.09 10.91
CA GLU A 909 -11.38 -31.30 10.50
C GLU A 909 -10.29 -31.31 11.58
N SER A 910 -10.67 -31.06 12.84
CA SER A 910 -9.77 -31.13 13.99
C SER A 910 -9.13 -32.51 14.16
N LYS A 911 -9.93 -33.59 14.03
CA LYS A 911 -9.46 -34.98 14.07
C LYS A 911 -8.45 -35.24 12.94
N SER A 912 -8.76 -34.80 11.72
CA SER A 912 -7.88 -34.94 10.55
C SER A 912 -6.54 -34.24 10.77
N TYR A 913 -6.57 -32.99 11.22
CA TYR A 913 -5.36 -32.19 11.46
C TYR A 913 -4.47 -32.81 12.55
N ARG A 914 -5.05 -33.20 13.70
CA ARG A 914 -4.33 -33.91 14.76
C ARG A 914 -3.68 -35.20 14.25
N ARG A 915 -4.40 -35.99 13.43
CA ARG A 915 -3.87 -37.22 12.83
C ARG A 915 -2.64 -36.95 11.99
N THR A 916 -2.65 -35.88 11.18
CA THR A 916 -1.52 -35.49 10.35
C THR A 916 -0.31 -35.08 11.19
N VAL A 917 -0.49 -34.21 12.19
CA VAL A 917 0.58 -33.82 13.13
C VAL A 917 1.16 -35.04 13.85
N GLY A 918 0.30 -35.97 14.30
CA GLY A 918 0.72 -37.22 14.92
C GLY A 918 1.46 -38.17 13.97
N SER A 919 1.04 -38.27 12.70
CA SER A 919 1.69 -39.09 11.65
C SER A 919 3.09 -38.55 11.33
N LEU A 920 3.21 -37.23 11.16
CA LEU A 920 4.48 -36.55 10.88
C LEU A 920 5.46 -36.70 12.04
N SER A 921 5.00 -36.47 13.27
CA SER A 921 5.82 -36.65 14.49
C SER A 921 6.35 -38.08 14.59
N MET A 922 5.51 -39.08 14.31
CA MET A 922 5.89 -40.49 14.31
C MET A 922 6.89 -40.83 13.20
N SER A 923 6.70 -40.26 12.01
CA SER A 923 7.63 -40.42 10.88
C SER A 923 9.01 -39.83 11.20
N CYS A 924 9.05 -38.63 11.82
CA CYS A 924 10.29 -37.99 12.28
C CYS A 924 11.04 -38.87 13.30
N ILE A 925 10.33 -39.38 14.31
CA ILE A 925 10.89 -40.30 15.31
C ILE A 925 11.45 -41.55 14.64
N THR A 926 10.68 -42.16 13.74
CA THR A 926 11.08 -43.41 13.08
C THR A 926 12.34 -43.23 12.24
N ALA A 927 12.44 -42.12 11.51
CA ALA A 927 13.63 -41.78 10.71
C ALA A 927 14.86 -41.48 11.58
N ALA A 928 14.71 -40.79 12.72
CA ALA A 928 15.82 -40.40 13.58
C ALA A 928 16.30 -41.50 14.54
N THR A 929 15.43 -42.42 14.95
CA THR A 929 15.73 -43.43 15.99
C THR A 929 17.00 -44.27 15.69
N PRO A 930 17.22 -44.81 14.47
CA PRO A 930 18.42 -45.58 14.17
C PRO A 930 19.73 -44.76 14.22
N LEU A 931 19.63 -43.42 14.11
CA LEU A 931 20.78 -42.51 14.13
C LEU A 931 21.28 -42.18 15.53
N LEU A 932 20.50 -42.53 16.57
CA LEU A 932 20.92 -42.43 17.98
C LEU A 932 22.15 -43.31 18.29
N SER A 933 22.28 -44.47 17.62
CA SER A 933 23.43 -45.36 17.74
C SER A 933 24.61 -44.99 16.83
N SER A 934 24.55 -43.85 16.13
CA SER A 934 25.62 -43.40 15.24
C SER A 934 26.89 -43.03 16.00
N LEU A 935 28.05 -43.34 15.41
CA LEU A 935 29.36 -42.90 15.91
C LEU A 935 29.64 -41.42 15.57
N LYS A 936 28.91 -40.84 14.59
CA LYS A 936 29.03 -39.41 14.26
C LYS A 936 28.29 -38.57 15.30
N GLN A 937 29.05 -37.79 16.08
CA GLN A 937 28.52 -36.95 17.17
C GLN A 937 27.39 -36.00 16.73
N THR A 938 27.57 -35.29 15.61
CA THR A 938 26.60 -34.31 15.11
C THR A 938 25.26 -34.94 14.74
N SER A 939 25.29 -36.07 14.04
CA SER A 939 24.07 -36.82 13.67
C SER A 939 23.31 -37.33 14.89
N CYS A 940 24.03 -37.83 15.89
CA CYS A 940 23.43 -38.33 17.13
C CYS A 940 22.76 -37.21 17.94
N LEU A 941 23.40 -36.03 18.04
CA LEU A 941 22.84 -34.88 18.76
C LEU A 941 21.54 -34.36 18.13
N VAL A 942 21.50 -34.22 16.79
CA VAL A 942 20.28 -33.81 16.08
C VAL A 942 19.19 -34.88 16.17
N ALA A 943 19.55 -36.16 16.09
CA ALA A 943 18.60 -37.26 16.27
C ALA A 943 17.98 -37.28 17.69
N LEU A 944 18.76 -36.99 18.72
CA LEU A 944 18.27 -36.86 20.11
C LEU A 944 17.28 -35.70 20.25
N GLU A 945 17.53 -34.58 19.55
CA GLU A 945 16.61 -33.43 19.51
C GLU A 945 15.29 -33.76 18.82
N ILE A 946 15.34 -34.36 17.62
CA ILE A 946 14.15 -34.83 16.88
C ILE A 946 13.30 -35.77 17.73
N VAL A 947 13.93 -36.74 18.39
CA VAL A 947 13.21 -37.73 19.23
C VAL A 947 12.56 -37.05 20.41
N GLN A 948 13.24 -36.10 21.06
CA GLN A 948 12.66 -35.36 22.18
C GLN A 948 11.44 -34.53 21.73
N ASP A 949 11.57 -33.77 20.64
CA ASP A 949 10.52 -32.92 20.10
C ASP A 949 9.32 -33.73 19.57
N GLY A 950 9.58 -34.83 18.87
CA GLY A 950 8.54 -35.74 18.41
C GLY A 950 7.78 -36.41 19.56
N LEU A 951 8.47 -36.81 20.64
CA LEU A 951 7.81 -37.40 21.82
C LEU A 951 6.92 -36.39 22.54
N MET A 952 7.36 -35.13 22.64
CA MET A 952 6.54 -34.04 23.19
C MET A 952 5.30 -33.82 22.32
N ALA A 953 5.45 -33.78 21.00
CA ALA A 953 4.33 -33.63 20.07
C ALA A 953 3.30 -34.78 20.19
N LEU A 954 3.77 -36.04 20.25
CA LEU A 954 2.88 -37.20 20.41
C LEU A 954 2.09 -37.16 21.73
N ALA A 955 2.71 -36.72 22.82
CA ALA A 955 2.04 -36.63 24.11
C ALA A 955 0.93 -35.58 24.13
N GLU A 956 1.12 -34.42 23.49
CA GLU A 956 0.08 -33.41 23.35
C GLU A 956 -1.03 -33.86 22.38
N VAL A 957 -0.68 -34.56 21.29
CA VAL A 957 -1.65 -35.19 20.39
C VAL A 957 -2.56 -36.17 21.14
N GLU A 958 -2.02 -36.97 22.06
CA GLU A 958 -2.81 -37.90 22.88
C GLU A 958 -3.72 -37.19 23.88
N LYS A 959 -3.27 -36.07 24.47
CA LYS A 959 -4.14 -35.24 25.33
C LYS A 959 -5.30 -34.65 24.53
N SER A 960 -5.06 -34.14 23.32
CA SER A 960 -6.12 -33.64 22.42
C SER A 960 -7.12 -34.74 22.06
N PHE A 961 -6.64 -35.94 21.73
CA PHE A 961 -7.48 -37.10 21.43
C PHE A 961 -8.47 -37.43 22.55
N LYS A 962 -8.06 -37.27 23.82
CA LYS A 962 -8.95 -37.48 24.97
C LYS A 962 -10.12 -36.48 24.99
N HIS A 963 -9.85 -35.20 24.73
CA HIS A 963 -10.89 -34.16 24.68
C HIS A 963 -11.81 -34.32 23.45
N GLU A 964 -11.27 -34.70 22.29
CA GLU A 964 -12.04 -35.04 21.09
C GLU A 964 -12.97 -36.23 21.33
N THR A 965 -12.47 -37.28 22.00
CA THR A 965 -13.26 -38.47 22.34
C THR A 965 -14.42 -38.12 23.27
N ASN A 966 -14.19 -37.31 24.29
CA ASN A 966 -15.25 -36.82 25.17
C ASN A 966 -16.28 -35.98 24.40
N THR A 967 -15.85 -35.15 23.44
CA THR A 967 -16.75 -34.34 22.59
C THR A 967 -17.59 -35.21 21.68
N ARG A 968 -16.98 -36.23 21.07
CA ARG A 968 -17.65 -37.24 20.26
C ARG A 968 -18.70 -38.00 21.05
N GLU A 969 -18.41 -38.40 22.29
CA GLU A 969 -19.37 -39.11 23.15
C GLU A 969 -20.60 -38.25 23.46
N ILE A 970 -20.40 -36.97 23.78
CA ILE A 970 -21.50 -36.03 23.99
C ILE A 970 -22.31 -35.82 22.69
N LEU A 971 -21.65 -35.73 21.54
CA LEU A 971 -22.33 -35.63 20.23
C LEU A 971 -23.11 -36.90 19.87
N ALA A 972 -22.56 -38.08 20.16
CA ALA A 972 -23.24 -39.36 19.95
C ALA A 972 -24.51 -39.45 20.82
N GLN A 973 -24.43 -39.01 22.08
CA GLN A 973 -25.58 -38.91 22.98
C GLN A 973 -26.64 -37.92 22.45
N ALA A 974 -26.21 -36.78 21.91
CA ALA A 974 -27.11 -35.82 21.29
C ALA A 974 -27.79 -36.38 20.03
N PHE A 975 -27.05 -37.00 19.11
CA PHE A 975 -27.60 -37.60 17.88
C PHE A 975 -28.62 -38.71 18.18
N GLN A 976 -28.38 -39.50 19.22
CA GLN A 976 -29.33 -40.50 19.71
C GLN A 976 -30.57 -39.85 20.34
N SER A 977 -30.40 -38.78 21.11
CA SER A 977 -31.51 -38.06 21.76
C SER A 977 -32.43 -37.34 20.77
N TYR A 978 -31.90 -36.86 19.64
CA TYR A 978 -32.66 -36.18 18.57
C TYR A 978 -33.06 -37.11 17.40
N SER A 979 -32.83 -38.43 17.51
CA SER A 979 -33.15 -39.44 16.49
C SER A 979 -32.51 -39.20 15.11
N TYR A 980 -31.31 -38.62 15.06
CA TYR A 980 -30.52 -38.43 13.84
C TYR A 980 -29.68 -39.67 13.51
N HIS A 981 -30.33 -40.76 13.13
CA HIS A 981 -29.67 -42.06 12.91
C HIS A 981 -28.57 -42.03 11.83
N ASP A 982 -28.77 -41.29 10.72
CA ASP A 982 -27.76 -41.18 9.65
C ASP A 982 -26.42 -40.59 10.14
N LEU A 983 -26.49 -39.55 11.00
CA LEU A 983 -25.30 -38.90 11.56
C LEU A 983 -24.64 -39.74 12.66
N ALA A 984 -25.45 -40.45 13.47
CA ALA A 984 -24.95 -41.39 14.46
C ALA A 984 -24.21 -42.57 13.79
N ASP A 985 -24.80 -43.15 12.74
CA ASP A 985 -24.21 -44.25 11.99
C ASP A 985 -22.91 -43.82 11.29
N THR A 986 -22.86 -42.58 10.77
CA THR A 986 -21.63 -42.02 10.17
C THR A 986 -20.54 -41.80 11.23
N LEU A 987 -20.90 -41.28 12.41
CA LEU A 987 -19.99 -41.06 13.52
C LEU A 987 -19.38 -42.38 14.04
N ASP A 988 -20.19 -43.45 14.08
CA ASP A 988 -19.78 -44.77 14.52
C ASP A 988 -18.96 -45.52 13.45
N ALA A 989 -19.29 -45.36 12.16
CA ALA A 989 -18.51 -45.94 11.06
C ALA A 989 -17.09 -45.35 10.95
N GLU A 990 -16.89 -44.09 11.35
CA GLU A 990 -15.58 -43.42 11.37
C GLU A 990 -14.71 -43.76 12.60
N ASN A 991 -15.20 -44.61 13.51
CA ASN A 991 -14.48 -45.10 14.68
C ASN A 991 -13.63 -46.33 14.33
N ASP A 992 -12.53 -46.12 13.62
CA ASP A 992 -11.52 -47.15 13.45
C ASP A 992 -10.74 -47.25 14.77
N GLY A 993 -10.99 -48.30 15.57
CA GLY A 993 -10.37 -48.54 16.88
C GLY A 993 -8.84 -48.77 16.84
N THR A 994 -8.19 -48.44 15.73
CA THR A 994 -6.76 -48.55 15.44
C THR A 994 -5.94 -47.35 15.94
N GLU A 995 -6.59 -46.30 16.47
CA GLU A 995 -5.96 -45.01 16.82
C GLU A 995 -5.38 -44.93 18.25
N GLU A 996 -5.17 -46.08 18.89
CA GLU A 996 -4.74 -46.16 20.27
C GLU A 996 -3.27 -45.73 20.47
N ASN A 997 -3.08 -44.76 21.38
CA ASN A 997 -1.92 -44.61 22.25
C ASN A 997 -0.55 -44.85 21.54
N ARG A 998 -0.16 -43.90 20.68
CA ARG A 998 1.05 -43.98 19.82
C ARG A 998 2.35 -43.77 20.61
N LEU A 999 2.29 -43.15 21.78
CA LEU A 999 3.43 -42.73 22.59
C LEU A 999 4.21 -43.93 23.17
N LEU A 1000 3.53 -44.84 23.90
CA LEU A 1000 4.20 -45.98 24.54
C LEU A 1000 4.80 -46.99 23.55
N PRO A 1001 4.11 -47.38 22.46
CA PRO A 1001 4.70 -48.23 21.42
C PRO A 1001 5.92 -47.61 20.76
N SER A 1002 5.90 -46.28 20.54
CA SER A 1002 7.05 -45.55 20.00
C SER A 1002 8.23 -45.57 20.96
N MET A 1003 7.98 -45.30 22.25
CA MET A 1003 9.02 -45.36 23.28
C MET A 1003 9.64 -46.77 23.41
N ASN A 1004 8.84 -47.83 23.26
CA ASN A 1004 9.37 -49.19 23.24
C ASN A 1004 10.40 -49.41 22.10
N LYS A 1005 10.17 -48.81 20.92
CA LYS A 1005 11.09 -48.88 19.78
C LYS A 1005 12.34 -48.02 19.98
N ILE A 1006 12.21 -46.85 20.63
CA ILE A 1006 13.30 -45.89 20.85
C ILE A 1006 14.26 -46.35 21.96
N TRP A 1007 13.74 -46.97 23.04
CA TRP A 1007 14.49 -47.28 24.25
C TRP A 1007 15.82 -48.03 24.02
N PRO A 1008 15.87 -49.12 23.22
CA PRO A 1008 17.13 -49.82 22.96
C PRO A 1008 18.22 -48.93 22.33
N PHE A 1009 17.82 -47.95 21.52
CA PHE A 1009 18.75 -47.04 20.85
C PHE A 1009 19.26 -45.93 21.78
N LEU A 1010 18.46 -45.50 22.77
CA LEU A 1010 18.94 -44.61 23.83
C LEU A 1010 20.01 -45.30 24.69
N ILE A 1011 19.79 -46.57 25.06
CA ILE A 1011 20.79 -47.36 25.78
C ILE A 1011 22.04 -47.58 24.92
N ALA A 1012 21.89 -47.84 23.62
CA ALA A 1012 23.03 -47.91 22.71
C ALA A 1012 23.81 -46.58 22.64
N CYS A 1013 23.12 -45.43 22.63
CA CYS A 1013 23.75 -44.11 22.67
C CYS A 1013 24.61 -43.90 23.92
N ILE A 1014 24.10 -44.29 25.09
CA ILE A 1014 24.82 -44.27 26.37
C ILE A 1014 26.05 -45.19 26.33
N ARG A 1015 25.92 -46.38 25.73
CA ARG A 1015 27.02 -47.36 25.60
C ARG A 1015 28.14 -46.92 24.66
N ASN A 1016 27.84 -46.08 23.66
CA ASN A 1016 28.84 -45.57 22.72
C ASN A 1016 29.87 -44.63 23.38
N GLY A 1017 29.60 -44.10 24.59
CA GLY A 1017 30.61 -43.48 25.45
C GLY A 1017 31.11 -42.09 25.03
N ASN A 1018 30.52 -41.42 24.03
CA ASN A 1018 30.85 -40.03 23.72
C ASN A 1018 30.22 -39.10 24.78
N PRO A 1019 31.00 -38.23 25.46
CA PRO A 1019 30.52 -37.47 26.61
C PRO A 1019 29.42 -36.45 26.26
N LEU A 1020 29.48 -35.84 25.07
CA LEU A 1020 28.51 -34.82 24.66
C LEU A 1020 27.15 -35.44 24.29
N THR A 1021 27.16 -36.58 23.60
CA THR A 1021 25.93 -37.32 23.27
C THR A 1021 25.33 -37.99 24.50
N THR A 1022 26.16 -38.55 25.38
CA THR A 1022 25.71 -39.20 26.63
C THR A 1022 25.03 -38.20 27.55
N ARG A 1023 25.61 -37.00 27.71
CA ARG A 1023 24.98 -35.91 28.47
C ARG A 1023 23.61 -35.52 27.91
N ARG A 1024 23.50 -35.33 26.59
CA ARG A 1024 22.23 -34.99 25.95
C ARG A 1024 21.22 -36.15 26.07
N CYS A 1025 21.67 -37.38 25.90
CA CYS A 1025 20.86 -38.59 26.00
C CYS A 1025 20.27 -38.77 27.41
N ALA A 1026 21.03 -38.52 28.47
CA ALA A 1026 20.52 -38.54 29.85
C ALA A 1026 19.38 -37.52 30.04
N GLY A 1027 19.52 -36.31 29.48
CA GLY A 1027 18.44 -35.31 29.47
C GLY A 1027 17.20 -35.76 28.68
N VAL A 1028 17.38 -36.39 27.52
CA VAL A 1028 16.28 -36.95 26.72
C VAL A 1028 15.58 -38.09 27.45
N ILE A 1029 16.33 -38.99 28.11
CA ILE A 1029 15.77 -40.06 28.96
C ILE A 1029 14.92 -39.45 30.08
N SER A 1030 15.44 -38.45 30.79
CA SER A 1030 14.67 -37.75 31.84
C SER A 1030 13.31 -37.26 31.33
N LYS A 1031 13.31 -36.53 30.21
CA LYS A 1031 12.08 -36.00 29.62
C LYS A 1031 11.16 -37.09 29.08
N ALA A 1032 11.70 -38.11 28.42
CA ALA A 1032 10.92 -39.23 27.89
C ALA A 1032 10.18 -40.00 29.01
N VAL A 1033 10.85 -40.23 30.15
CA VAL A 1033 10.24 -40.90 31.31
C VAL A 1033 9.15 -40.04 31.96
N GLN A 1034 9.36 -38.72 32.05
CA GLN A 1034 8.33 -37.80 32.55
C GLN A 1034 7.09 -37.76 31.66
N ILE A 1035 7.28 -37.86 30.34
CA ILE A 1035 6.20 -37.83 29.34
C ILE A 1035 5.43 -39.16 29.32
N CYS A 1036 6.12 -40.30 29.30
CA CYS A 1036 5.51 -41.62 29.14
C CYS A 1036 5.02 -42.25 30.47
N GLY A 1037 5.37 -41.67 31.62
CA GLY A 1037 5.03 -42.18 32.95
C GLY A 1037 6.01 -43.25 33.46
N GLY A 1038 6.15 -43.34 34.79
CA GLY A 1038 7.21 -44.13 35.44
C GLY A 1038 7.01 -45.64 35.40
N ASP A 1039 5.76 -46.12 35.49
CA ASP A 1039 5.44 -47.55 35.60
C ASP A 1039 5.97 -48.36 34.40
N PHE A 1040 5.92 -47.76 33.21
CA PHE A 1040 6.42 -48.35 31.97
C PHE A 1040 7.94 -48.64 32.01
N PHE A 1041 8.72 -47.87 32.78
CA PHE A 1041 10.18 -47.99 32.84
C PHE A 1041 10.71 -48.76 34.04
N SER A 1042 9.89 -49.09 35.05
CA SER A 1042 10.35 -49.77 36.26
C SER A 1042 11.13 -51.07 35.97
N ARG A 1043 10.64 -51.92 35.05
CA ARG A 1043 11.36 -53.13 34.61
C ARG A 1043 12.58 -52.83 33.71
N ARG A 1044 12.53 -51.73 32.96
CA ARG A 1044 13.60 -51.33 32.03
C ARG A 1044 14.80 -50.77 32.78
N PHE A 1045 14.60 -49.92 33.79
CA PHE A 1045 15.68 -49.47 34.67
C PHE A 1045 16.28 -50.60 35.49
N HIS A 1046 15.51 -51.62 35.85
CA HIS A 1046 16.06 -52.84 36.44
C HIS A 1046 17.00 -53.60 35.48
N THR A 1047 16.61 -53.70 34.20
CA THR A 1047 17.34 -54.48 33.19
C THR A 1047 18.54 -53.74 32.60
N ASP A 1048 18.33 -52.49 32.16
CA ASP A 1048 19.30 -51.68 31.42
C ASP A 1048 19.99 -50.60 32.29
N GLY A 1049 19.46 -50.34 33.50
CA GLY A 1049 20.02 -49.35 34.43
C GLY A 1049 21.49 -49.55 34.80
N PRO A 1050 22.06 -50.77 34.88
CA PRO A 1050 23.48 -50.95 35.13
C PRO A 1050 24.38 -50.15 34.17
N HIS A 1051 24.00 -50.00 32.90
CA HIS A 1051 24.75 -49.20 31.92
C HIS A 1051 24.75 -47.70 32.22
N LEU A 1052 23.71 -47.20 32.90
CA LEU A 1052 23.61 -45.80 33.32
C LEU A 1052 24.42 -45.54 34.60
N TRP A 1053 24.33 -46.46 35.58
CA TRP A 1053 25.00 -46.32 36.87
C TRP A 1053 26.53 -46.56 36.77
N GLU A 1054 26.99 -47.29 35.75
CA GLU A 1054 28.41 -47.48 35.45
C GLU A 1054 29.12 -46.15 35.13
N LEU A 1055 28.44 -45.21 34.48
CA LEU A 1055 28.97 -43.87 34.18
C LEU A 1055 29.28 -43.05 35.45
N LEU A 1056 28.49 -43.26 36.51
CA LEU A 1056 28.69 -42.66 37.82
C LEU A 1056 29.86 -43.29 38.60
N SER A 1057 30.28 -44.50 38.19
CA SER A 1057 31.27 -45.33 38.87
C SER A 1057 32.64 -45.34 38.18
N THR A 1058 32.79 -44.64 37.06
CA THR A 1058 34.05 -44.59 36.30
C THR A 1058 34.98 -43.52 36.91
N SER A 1059 36.16 -43.92 37.40
CA SER A 1059 37.14 -42.99 37.97
C SER A 1059 37.82 -42.17 36.85
N PRO A 1060 37.95 -40.84 36.99
CA PRO A 1060 38.74 -40.02 36.07
C PRO A 1060 40.24 -40.39 36.05
N PHE A 1061 40.70 -41.19 37.03
CA PHE A 1061 42.13 -41.41 37.32
C PHE A 1061 42.59 -42.88 37.23
N GLN A 1062 41.74 -43.84 36.82
CA GLN A 1062 42.14 -45.26 36.70
C GLN A 1062 41.86 -45.86 35.33
N LYS A 1063 42.94 -46.22 34.62
CA LYS A 1063 42.90 -47.13 33.46
C LYS A 1063 42.61 -48.56 33.96
N LYS A 1064 41.52 -49.18 33.52
CA LYS A 1064 41.36 -50.64 33.61
C LYS A 1064 41.64 -51.29 32.25
N PRO A 1065 42.38 -52.42 32.20
CA PRO A 1065 42.57 -53.18 30.96
C PRO A 1065 41.26 -53.85 30.55
N THR A 1066 40.90 -53.70 29.29
CA THR A 1066 39.73 -54.30 28.64
C THR A 1066 39.78 -55.82 28.74
N ASN A 1067 38.82 -56.42 29.45
CA ASN A 1067 38.59 -57.86 29.43
C ASN A 1067 37.88 -58.23 28.12
N LEU A 1068 38.60 -58.93 27.24
CA LEU A 1068 38.15 -59.52 25.98
C LEU A 1068 37.04 -60.56 26.19
N LYS A 1069 35.79 -60.14 26.38
CA LYS A 1069 34.60 -60.93 26.04
C LYS A 1069 33.47 -60.03 25.53
N GLU A 1070 33.70 -59.39 24.38
CA GLU A 1070 32.61 -58.83 23.59
C GLU A 1070 31.74 -59.97 23.03
N ARG A 1071 30.51 -60.08 23.55
CA ARG A 1071 29.42 -60.76 22.87
C ARG A 1071 29.07 -59.94 21.62
N ARG A 1072 29.40 -60.50 20.46
CA ARG A 1072 29.15 -59.97 19.12
C ARG A 1072 27.70 -59.51 18.96
N VAL A 1073 27.52 -58.23 18.64
CA VAL A 1073 26.39 -57.76 17.82
C VAL A 1073 26.75 -58.09 16.37
N LEU A 1074 25.79 -58.62 15.59
CA LEU A 1074 25.96 -59.04 14.19
C LEU A 1074 26.80 -58.04 13.37
N GLN A 1075 28.03 -58.45 13.02
CA GLN A 1075 28.86 -57.77 12.03
C GLN A 1075 28.51 -58.31 10.64
N LEU A 1076 28.03 -57.43 9.77
CA LEU A 1076 27.90 -57.69 8.34
C LEU A 1076 29.28 -57.59 7.64
N PRO A 1077 29.49 -58.27 6.49
CA PRO A 1077 30.80 -58.70 6.01
C PRO A 1077 31.76 -57.62 5.49
N TYR A 1078 31.39 -56.33 5.49
CA TYR A 1078 32.14 -55.29 4.75
C TYR A 1078 32.70 -54.14 5.59
N ARG A 1079 32.82 -54.25 6.93
CA ARG A 1079 33.52 -53.23 7.74
C ARG A 1079 34.96 -53.61 8.04
N THR A 1080 35.87 -53.20 7.17
CA THR A 1080 37.26 -52.88 7.53
C THR A 1080 37.33 -51.40 7.90
N SER A 1081 37.21 -51.11 9.19
CA SER A 1081 37.74 -49.87 9.77
C SER A 1081 38.39 -50.24 11.10
N SER A 1082 39.71 -50.15 11.12
CA SER A 1082 40.55 -50.28 12.30
C SER A 1082 40.01 -49.39 13.43
N THR A 1083 39.63 -50.01 14.54
CA THR A 1083 39.47 -49.35 15.85
C THR A 1083 40.82 -48.74 16.23
N SER A 1084 41.03 -47.47 15.88
CA SER A 1084 42.14 -46.68 16.38
C SER A 1084 41.87 -46.36 17.86
N SER A 1085 42.73 -46.89 18.74
CA SER A 1085 43.20 -46.27 19.98
C SER A 1085 42.27 -45.23 20.61
N GLU A 1086 41.56 -45.60 21.69
CA GLU A 1086 40.88 -44.64 22.56
C GLU A 1086 41.87 -43.57 23.05
N ASP A 1087 41.74 -42.33 22.56
CA ASP A 1087 42.38 -41.17 23.18
C ASP A 1087 41.85 -40.98 24.61
N PRO A 1088 42.69 -40.58 25.57
CA PRO A 1088 42.29 -40.42 26.96
C PRO A 1088 41.20 -39.35 27.08
N ARG A 1089 40.08 -39.72 27.73
CA ARG A 1089 38.99 -38.79 28.04
C ARG A 1089 39.50 -37.67 28.96
N ALA A 1090 39.12 -36.43 28.68
CA ALA A 1090 39.44 -35.30 29.55
C ALA A 1090 38.60 -35.37 30.84
N GLU A 1091 39.23 -35.22 32.00
CA GLU A 1091 38.60 -35.30 33.33
C GLU A 1091 37.34 -34.42 33.47
N ILE A 1092 37.35 -33.24 32.85
CA ILE A 1092 36.22 -32.29 32.84
C ILE A 1092 35.01 -32.84 32.08
N SER A 1093 35.23 -33.66 31.05
CA SER A 1093 34.15 -34.23 30.23
C SER A 1093 33.41 -35.37 30.93
N ASP A 1094 34.12 -36.21 31.68
CA ASP A 1094 33.52 -37.29 32.48
C ASP A 1094 32.73 -36.73 33.67
N LEU A 1095 33.25 -35.69 34.35
CA LEU A 1095 32.50 -34.99 35.41
C LEU A 1095 31.17 -34.41 34.89
N LYS A 1096 31.16 -33.82 33.69
CA LYS A 1096 29.93 -33.29 33.08
C LYS A 1096 28.90 -34.37 32.73
N VAL A 1097 29.35 -35.57 32.38
CA VAL A 1097 28.46 -36.73 32.16
C VAL A 1097 27.87 -37.20 33.48
N GLN A 1098 28.69 -37.29 34.54
CA GLN A 1098 28.25 -37.68 35.87
C GLN A 1098 27.23 -36.70 36.46
N VAL A 1099 27.47 -35.39 36.31
CA VAL A 1099 26.48 -34.35 36.66
C VAL A 1099 25.16 -34.59 35.94
N ALA A 1100 25.18 -34.82 34.63
CA ALA A 1100 23.96 -35.01 33.84
C ALA A 1100 23.15 -36.27 34.21
N VAL A 1101 23.84 -37.37 34.57
CA VAL A 1101 23.16 -38.58 35.06
C VAL A 1101 22.57 -38.37 36.45
N LEU A 1102 23.26 -37.64 37.34
CA LEU A 1102 22.72 -37.26 38.66
C LEU A 1102 21.51 -36.31 38.52
N GLU A 1103 21.57 -35.34 37.62
CA GLU A 1103 20.44 -34.45 37.31
C GLU A 1103 19.26 -35.23 36.73
N MET A 1104 19.50 -36.18 35.83
CA MET A 1104 18.46 -37.10 35.32
C MET A 1104 17.79 -37.88 36.46
N ILE A 1105 18.56 -38.42 37.41
CA ILE A 1105 18.00 -39.11 38.60
C ILE A 1105 17.17 -38.13 39.43
N ALA A 1106 17.66 -36.91 39.66
CA ALA A 1106 16.95 -35.88 40.42
C ALA A 1106 15.59 -35.53 39.78
N GLU A 1107 15.59 -35.28 38.47
CA GLU A 1107 14.39 -34.90 37.71
C GLU A 1107 13.34 -36.01 37.67
N ILE A 1108 13.75 -37.24 37.40
CA ILE A 1108 12.84 -38.41 37.37
C ILE A 1108 12.22 -38.64 38.75
N SER A 1109 13.01 -38.51 39.82
CA SER A 1109 12.55 -38.82 41.18
C SER A 1109 11.62 -37.74 41.77
N ARG A 1110 11.83 -36.46 41.42
CA ARG A 1110 11.00 -35.34 41.91
C ARG A 1110 9.60 -35.28 41.28
N ASN A 1111 9.45 -35.76 40.05
CA ASN A 1111 8.18 -35.68 39.33
C ASN A 1111 7.28 -36.88 39.69
N LYS A 1112 6.08 -36.59 40.19
CA LYS A 1112 5.09 -37.58 40.64
C LYS A 1112 4.73 -38.61 39.56
N ASN A 1113 4.73 -38.21 38.29
CA ASN A 1113 4.37 -39.10 37.19
C ASN A 1113 5.51 -40.06 36.80
N SER A 1114 6.76 -39.75 37.13
CA SER A 1114 7.95 -40.54 36.75
C SER A 1114 8.63 -41.27 37.89
N ALA A 1115 8.37 -40.88 39.15
CA ALA A 1115 9.03 -41.43 40.33
C ALA A 1115 8.94 -42.96 40.44
N SER A 1116 7.81 -43.56 40.03
CA SER A 1116 7.62 -45.01 40.03
C SER A 1116 8.58 -45.77 39.09
N ALA A 1117 9.27 -45.08 38.17
CA ALA A 1117 10.32 -45.66 37.34
C ALA A 1117 11.49 -46.25 38.14
N PHE A 1118 11.75 -45.71 39.35
CA PHE A 1118 12.85 -46.17 40.20
C PHE A 1118 12.43 -47.12 41.31
N GLU A 1119 11.15 -47.46 41.45
CA GLU A 1119 10.66 -48.32 42.54
C GLU A 1119 11.44 -49.64 42.67
N SER A 1120 11.78 -50.27 41.53
CA SER A 1120 12.52 -51.54 41.47
C SER A 1120 14.03 -51.40 41.72
N VAL A 1121 14.59 -50.18 41.67
CA VAL A 1121 16.05 -49.90 41.73
C VAL A 1121 16.42 -48.86 42.79
N VAL A 1122 15.47 -48.33 43.56
CA VAL A 1122 15.64 -47.20 44.49
C VAL A 1122 16.78 -47.44 45.49
N LYS A 1123 16.90 -48.67 46.03
CA LYS A 1123 17.99 -49.05 46.95
C LYS A 1123 19.36 -48.95 46.28
N LYS A 1124 19.47 -49.47 45.06
CA LYS A 1124 20.71 -49.48 44.27
C LYS A 1124 21.14 -48.06 43.90
N VAL A 1125 20.23 -47.25 43.36
CA VAL A 1125 20.50 -45.88 42.93
C VAL A 1125 20.84 -45.00 44.13
N SER A 1126 20.08 -45.10 45.22
CA SER A 1126 20.34 -44.34 46.46
C SER A 1126 21.71 -44.65 47.06
N GLY A 1127 22.12 -45.92 47.09
CA GLY A 1127 23.46 -46.30 47.55
C GLY A 1127 24.59 -45.69 46.70
N VAL A 1128 24.42 -45.64 45.38
CA VAL A 1128 25.40 -45.02 44.47
C VAL A 1128 25.48 -43.51 44.69
N VAL A 1129 24.33 -42.82 44.76
CA VAL A 1129 24.29 -41.35 44.91
C VAL A 1129 24.83 -40.91 46.28
N VAL A 1130 24.50 -41.63 47.37
CA VAL A 1130 25.05 -41.35 48.71
C VAL A 1130 26.57 -41.51 48.72
N GLY A 1131 27.10 -42.55 48.08
CA GLY A 1131 28.55 -42.75 47.96
C GLY A 1131 29.27 -41.60 47.24
N ILE A 1132 28.66 -41.04 46.19
CA ILE A 1132 29.20 -39.89 45.47
C ILE A 1132 29.07 -38.61 46.30
N ALA A 1133 27.94 -38.37 46.94
CA ALA A 1133 27.73 -37.20 47.79
C ALA A 1133 28.72 -37.15 48.97
N CYS A 1134 29.04 -38.32 49.55
CA CYS A 1134 29.98 -38.43 50.67
C CYS A 1134 31.47 -38.40 50.25
N SER A 1135 31.77 -38.34 48.96
CA SER A 1135 33.15 -38.35 48.44
C SER A 1135 33.84 -36.98 48.39
N GLY A 1136 33.08 -35.89 48.55
CA GLY A 1136 33.61 -34.52 48.59
C GLY A 1136 34.01 -33.90 47.25
N VAL A 1137 33.86 -34.60 46.12
CA VAL A 1137 34.16 -34.06 44.77
C VAL A 1137 33.36 -32.79 44.51
N VAL A 1138 34.07 -31.65 44.47
CA VAL A 1138 33.46 -30.31 44.38
C VAL A 1138 32.55 -30.18 43.15
N GLY A 1139 32.94 -30.75 42.00
CA GLY A 1139 32.17 -30.69 40.76
C GLY A 1139 30.89 -31.52 40.72
N LEU A 1140 30.69 -32.48 41.63
CA LEU A 1140 29.50 -33.35 41.69
C LEU A 1140 28.59 -33.05 42.88
N ARG A 1141 29.02 -32.17 43.79
CA ARG A 1141 28.38 -31.91 45.07
C ARG A 1141 26.93 -31.43 44.91
N ASP A 1142 26.70 -30.39 44.11
CA ASP A 1142 25.35 -29.83 43.96
C ASP A 1142 24.40 -30.77 43.23
N ALA A 1143 24.89 -31.47 42.20
CA ALA A 1143 24.11 -32.44 41.44
C ALA A 1143 23.72 -33.66 42.30
N SER A 1144 24.63 -34.15 43.14
CA SER A 1144 24.37 -35.26 44.06
C SER A 1144 23.41 -34.88 45.20
N VAL A 1145 23.53 -33.67 45.77
CA VAL A 1145 22.52 -33.13 46.72
C VAL A 1145 21.15 -33.06 46.07
N ASN A 1146 21.08 -32.55 44.84
CA ASN A 1146 19.82 -32.45 44.10
C ASN A 1146 19.18 -33.81 43.83
N ALA A 1147 19.99 -34.82 43.48
CA ALA A 1147 19.56 -36.20 43.29
C ALA A 1147 19.06 -36.83 44.59
N LEU A 1148 19.74 -36.63 45.72
CA LEU A 1148 19.29 -37.13 47.03
C LEU A 1148 17.97 -36.51 47.47
N ARG A 1149 17.81 -35.19 47.28
CA ARG A 1149 16.53 -34.51 47.54
C ARG A 1149 15.40 -35.02 46.64
N GLY A 1150 15.71 -35.49 45.44
CA GLY A 1150 14.74 -36.16 44.57
C GLY A 1150 14.42 -37.58 45.05
N LEU A 1151 15.42 -38.37 45.43
CA LEU A 1151 15.20 -39.74 45.91
C LEU A 1151 14.46 -39.77 47.26
N SER A 1152 14.65 -38.74 48.11
CA SER A 1152 13.93 -38.60 49.37
C SER A 1152 12.43 -38.36 49.19
N THR A 1153 11.96 -37.92 48.00
CA THR A 1153 10.52 -37.86 47.72
C THR A 1153 9.92 -39.23 47.38
N ILE A 1154 10.76 -40.24 47.12
CA ILE A 1154 10.34 -41.64 46.92
C ILE A 1154 10.40 -42.39 48.25
N ASP A 1155 11.55 -42.34 48.94
CA ASP A 1155 11.78 -43.02 50.22
C ASP A 1155 12.72 -42.18 51.10
N SER A 1156 12.14 -41.37 51.99
CA SER A 1156 12.89 -40.50 52.91
C SER A 1156 13.70 -41.29 53.93
N ASP A 1157 13.15 -42.41 54.39
CA ASP A 1157 13.70 -43.20 55.48
C ASP A 1157 14.97 -43.94 55.02
N LEU A 1158 14.94 -44.48 53.80
CA LEU A 1158 16.11 -45.10 53.17
C LEU A 1158 17.26 -44.10 53.01
N ILE A 1159 17.01 -42.89 52.49
CA ILE A 1159 18.05 -41.88 52.30
C ILE A 1159 18.64 -41.44 53.65
N TRP A 1160 17.79 -41.24 54.65
CA TRP A 1160 18.22 -40.92 56.00
C TRP A 1160 19.09 -42.02 56.60
N LEU A 1161 18.67 -43.29 56.49
CA LEU A 1161 19.43 -44.46 57.00
C LEU A 1161 20.81 -44.59 56.35
N LEU A 1162 20.90 -44.39 55.03
CA LEU A 1162 22.18 -44.47 54.31
C LEU A 1162 23.16 -43.36 54.70
N LEU A 1163 22.66 -42.14 54.95
CA LEU A 1163 23.48 -41.01 55.39
C LEU A 1163 23.86 -41.11 56.87
N ALA A 1164 22.92 -41.55 57.71
CA ALA A 1164 23.14 -41.76 59.14
C ALA A 1164 24.22 -42.83 59.39
N ASP A 1165 24.22 -43.92 58.63
CA ASP A 1165 25.25 -44.96 58.68
C ASP A 1165 26.66 -44.40 58.45
N VAL A 1166 26.81 -43.46 57.52
CA VAL A 1166 28.10 -42.79 57.25
C VAL A 1166 28.43 -41.76 58.33
N TYR A 1167 27.47 -40.89 58.71
CA TYR A 1167 27.67 -39.79 59.66
C TYR A 1167 28.05 -40.29 61.07
N TYR A 1168 27.27 -41.22 61.61
CA TYR A 1168 27.45 -41.71 62.99
C TYR A 1168 28.59 -42.74 63.12
N SER A 1169 29.06 -43.35 62.03
CA SER A 1169 30.23 -44.23 62.06
C SER A 1169 31.53 -43.52 62.47
N LYS A 1170 31.67 -42.22 62.13
CA LYS A 1170 32.88 -41.41 62.36
C LYS A 1170 32.76 -40.37 63.47
N LYS A 1171 31.55 -39.87 63.78
CA LYS A 1171 31.31 -38.91 64.87
C LYS A 1171 31.05 -39.64 66.20
N ARG A 1172 32.05 -40.36 66.71
CA ARG A 1172 31.92 -41.19 67.92
C ARG A 1172 31.94 -40.40 69.24
N GLU A 1173 32.42 -39.16 69.24
CA GLU A 1173 32.73 -38.43 70.49
C GLU A 1173 31.68 -37.36 70.88
N ASP A 1174 30.72 -37.02 70.02
CA ASP A 1174 29.74 -35.93 70.24
C ASP A 1174 28.31 -36.35 69.85
N VAL A 1175 27.84 -37.50 70.34
CA VAL A 1175 26.44 -37.93 70.14
C VAL A 1175 25.61 -37.49 71.35
N SER A 1176 24.77 -36.47 71.18
CA SER A 1176 23.77 -36.08 72.16
C SER A 1176 22.80 -37.23 72.45
N GLN A 1177 22.44 -37.43 73.73
CA GLN A 1177 21.44 -38.43 74.15
C GLN A 1177 20.13 -38.23 73.36
N PRO A 1178 19.42 -39.32 72.99
CA PRO A 1178 18.15 -39.19 72.31
C PRO A 1178 17.16 -38.39 73.18
N PRO A 1179 16.28 -37.57 72.58
CA PRO A 1179 15.37 -36.68 73.32
C PRO A 1179 14.36 -37.43 74.21
N VAL A 1180 14.25 -38.76 74.09
CA VAL A 1180 13.42 -39.65 74.92
C VAL A 1180 14.29 -40.79 75.44
N ALA A 1181 14.24 -41.07 76.74
CA ALA A 1181 15.11 -42.04 77.42
C ALA A 1181 14.87 -43.51 77.00
N ASP A 1182 13.73 -43.83 76.40
CA ASP A 1182 13.35 -45.19 75.98
C ASP A 1182 13.82 -45.57 74.55
N LEU A 1183 14.44 -44.64 73.81
CA LEU A 1183 14.97 -44.93 72.47
C LEU A 1183 16.41 -45.47 72.56
N PRO A 1184 16.72 -46.61 71.90
CA PRO A 1184 18.08 -47.13 71.85
C PRO A 1184 19.01 -46.09 71.21
N GLN A 1185 20.24 -46.00 71.72
CA GLN A 1185 21.23 -45.06 71.17
C GLN A 1185 21.50 -45.38 69.70
N VAL A 1186 21.77 -44.36 68.88
CA VAL A 1186 21.93 -44.51 67.42
C VAL A 1186 23.00 -45.57 67.05
N HIS A 1187 24.04 -45.73 67.87
CA HIS A 1187 25.07 -46.76 67.70
C HIS A 1187 24.58 -48.20 67.92
N GLN A 1188 23.44 -48.41 68.59
CA GLN A 1188 22.79 -49.70 68.78
C GLN A 1188 21.86 -50.04 67.61
N LEU A 1189 21.32 -49.03 66.95
CA LEU A 1189 20.47 -49.16 65.75
C LEU A 1189 21.30 -49.29 64.47
N LEU A 1190 22.42 -48.58 64.37
CA LEU A 1190 23.37 -48.60 63.25
C LEU A 1190 24.78 -48.92 63.81
N PRO A 1191 25.17 -50.21 63.89
CA PRO A 1191 26.49 -50.58 64.37
C PRO A 1191 27.58 -50.09 63.40
N PRO A 1192 28.73 -49.61 63.91
CA PRO A 1192 29.76 -49.05 63.05
C PRO A 1192 30.31 -50.13 62.11
N PRO A 1193 30.48 -49.82 60.81
CA PRO A 1193 30.94 -50.78 59.82
C PRO A 1193 32.36 -51.29 60.14
N LEU A 1194 32.54 -52.61 60.09
CA LEU A 1194 33.80 -53.30 60.36
C LEU A 1194 34.87 -53.07 59.27
N SER A 1195 34.46 -52.63 58.08
CA SER A 1195 35.34 -52.29 56.94
C SER A 1195 34.69 -51.26 56.01
N SER A 1196 35.45 -50.67 55.08
CA SER A 1196 34.90 -49.77 54.05
C SER A 1196 33.88 -50.45 53.12
N LYS A 1197 33.80 -51.79 53.10
CA LYS A 1197 32.82 -52.55 52.33
C LYS A 1197 31.52 -52.84 53.08
N SER A 1198 31.46 -52.58 54.39
CA SER A 1198 30.28 -52.85 55.22
C SER A 1198 29.35 -51.67 55.41
N TYR A 1199 29.67 -50.49 54.88
CA TYR A 1199 28.72 -49.37 54.83
C TYR A 1199 27.46 -49.77 54.03
N LEU A 1200 26.28 -49.38 54.51
CA LEU A 1200 25.00 -49.69 53.88
C LEU A 1200 24.93 -49.14 52.44
N TYR A 1201 25.47 -47.95 52.19
CA TYR A 1201 25.50 -47.39 50.83
C TYR A 1201 26.35 -48.24 49.87
N VAL A 1202 27.40 -48.92 50.36
CA VAL A 1202 28.23 -49.84 49.57
C VAL A 1202 27.55 -51.20 49.37
N GLN A 1203 26.79 -51.67 50.36
CA GLN A 1203 26.01 -52.91 50.24
C GLN A 1203 24.90 -52.79 49.20
N TYR A 1204 24.21 -51.65 49.16
CA TYR A 1204 23.17 -51.40 48.17
C TYR A 1204 23.73 -50.89 46.83
N GLY A 1205 24.67 -49.94 46.85
CA GLY A 1205 25.26 -49.30 45.68
C GLY A 1205 26.33 -50.12 44.95
N GLY A 1206 26.95 -51.09 45.62
CA GLY A 1206 28.18 -51.78 45.15
C GLY A 1206 29.44 -50.98 45.47
N GLN A 1207 30.64 -51.56 45.20
CA GLN A 1207 31.91 -50.85 45.41
C GLN A 1207 31.97 -49.59 44.55
N SER A 1208 32.02 -48.42 45.18
CA SER A 1208 32.34 -47.14 44.53
C SER A 1208 33.80 -47.17 44.08
N PHE A 1209 34.04 -47.38 42.79
CA PHE A 1209 35.39 -47.46 42.23
C PHE A 1209 36.05 -46.07 42.18
N GLY A 1210 36.64 -45.62 43.29
CA GLY A 1210 37.63 -44.54 43.31
C GLY A 1210 37.26 -43.25 44.03
N PHE A 1211 36.26 -43.25 44.92
CA PHE A 1211 35.88 -42.10 45.72
C PHE A 1211 36.01 -42.41 47.22
N ASP A 1212 37.01 -41.83 47.89
CA ASP A 1212 37.19 -41.95 49.33
C ASP A 1212 36.22 -41.02 50.07
N ILE A 1213 35.74 -41.42 51.25
CA ILE A 1213 34.78 -40.64 52.05
C ILE A 1213 35.46 -39.37 52.61
N ASP A 1214 34.92 -38.19 52.28
CA ASP A 1214 35.33 -36.89 52.84
C ASP A 1214 34.35 -36.45 53.93
N PHE A 1215 34.86 -36.28 55.15
CA PHE A 1215 34.06 -35.90 56.32
C PHE A 1215 33.46 -34.49 56.22
N SER A 1216 34.17 -33.55 55.58
CA SER A 1216 33.66 -32.18 55.39
C SER A 1216 32.44 -32.15 54.47
N ALA A 1217 32.40 -33.07 53.50
CA ALA A 1217 31.26 -33.27 52.63
C ALA A 1217 30.08 -33.90 53.37
N VAL A 1218 30.33 -34.90 54.21
CA VAL A 1218 29.29 -35.57 55.03
C VAL A 1218 28.59 -34.59 55.99
N GLU A 1219 29.33 -33.69 56.64
CA GLU A 1219 28.73 -32.62 57.47
C GLU A 1219 27.94 -31.58 56.66
N TYR A 1220 28.44 -31.23 55.47
CA TYR A 1220 27.73 -30.34 54.54
C TYR A 1220 26.41 -30.97 54.07
N MET A 1221 26.42 -32.27 53.74
CA MET A 1221 25.24 -33.03 53.33
C MET A 1221 24.16 -33.05 54.41
N GLY A 1222 24.55 -33.30 55.67
CA GLY A 1222 23.61 -33.31 56.82
C GLY A 1222 23.01 -31.94 57.16
N LYS A 1223 23.57 -30.84 56.63
CA LYS A 1223 23.00 -29.48 56.74
C LYS A 1223 22.17 -29.07 55.52
N SER A 1224 22.35 -29.74 54.38
CA SER A 1224 21.81 -29.32 53.07
C SER A 1224 20.58 -30.13 52.61
N LEU A 1225 20.42 -31.35 53.16
CA LEU A 1225 19.24 -32.20 53.07
C LEU A 1225 18.37 -31.98 54.29
#